data_AF-A0A6N3FQC0-F1
#
_entry.id   AF-A0A6N3FQC0-F1
#
_cell.length_a   1.000
_cell.length_b   1.000
_cell.length_c   1.000
_cell.angle_alpha   90.00
_cell.angle_beta   90.00
_cell.angle_gamma   90.00
#
_symmetry.space_group_name_H-M   'P 1'
#
loop_
_entity.id
_entity.type
_entity.pdbx_description
1 polymer ?
#
loop_
_entity_poly.entity_id
_entity_poly.type
_entity_poly.pdbx_seq_one_letter_code
_entity_poly.pdbx_strand_id
1 'polypeptide(L)'
;MNFSTKNLRRKGLYGVCALMMTLNVEAERLPEMPLKASLNGVEVSDMGRFIPGLGDYTLEGKAKVGRTIRIAFSGVEFEPTEDGDVRLVQKDGTVYVFQNGRFKSLSSSHPMYEEGKNVVKNPSFEIVAEDYGNGRWRPADWETWNGGMPTWGGDVGKTNVRENAAYRSDGVKSIIMHSESRYLMQELAEAVVEPGAYYCLSYDYWTSEGVGNGGSTYRLMFGTERNTGNILDLKGHTTESNGTARCHFVTSFRMPDELPRNLWFSFFRGESKVDWIDNVKLVKIMPDAQGLSGLDNATYVEGQAYAPENLALEGDDYMDMTGRLVNPSFDEGTNGWTLTADGVQVKISTGEKGGVIKGGQNHLQLWKGSGGIDGRFYQEVKDLPNGKYTVRAAISSSFKGTVKLYMNDSEKSLSAGGTWAEVTGVVFDGNLELGLDLATSGSPTIDMDDFTLSFHGADKESYMAVLTRQMKQAVADTLAMTGHTGDLPGYNNIEQYREVMKDVNLLSSDAEISEVERILSDLASAMEEWESIQIDYSRLKDAEKKLENAINVSDYPDKSCFQSLINEMNGMYTGEKDARPQIDEVLDKVDEALAELDAYRVLVELITDFNTRMEQTQYPGQEDLKIVIEQAWEVAKAPFGKDLTEVTKRLRQAWTAYYESQFTEKPIKQTVSVVDTSLDGSEKFVLRVDGKPFYMTNVQLRTDKLRGYEGWTEEAIEKAVKQAADDHFNTLSIPVFWREIEPEKDCFDWTILDRYMGWCHKYGLKMELLWFSWSSGGRVQYLWNHNGRKELRTPDYVCSLDGKSDFNMKRTEWEYSLDWKDKELMEREKYVLSKVMEHVARWDIHNGGGHTVVGVQLGNEARSHGNNMASAAEIIDYYSYVGAAVKQSEYVVWTRLNCVSWETAGRVDANEKKRVNSGTNIDFVGVDIYGADAGMIKGDMWGYLGNKGKNFRMIMEIDAKDANSPIYQMAALAGDKSFDYYNFCVVDGNALYSNNGMELVERAHIGLVRQRNKILNLANQDFALKSHGKGLYVYNYAGKSTDLEKGLDGIAYFPGTASSQAVAIRHTNEDYLLLSTSTGNFNLPASMDGWKATAGYMNENNEWVSESDVEIINRVIKFTAPACVKVSKEVTSIPFVHVESVDIRPGRGGLLVRADHTIGIYNLKGELEANVNANETYVWVSLPSGYYVVENRKIMVR
;
A
#
# COMPACT_ATOMS: atom_id res chain seq x y z
N MET A 1 30.59 48.65 51.12
CA MET A 1 31.26 48.59 52.44
C MET A 1 31.31 47.12 52.85
N ASN A 2 32.47 46.46 52.78
CA ASN A 2 33.30 45.98 53.91
C ASN A 2 32.48 45.23 54.99
N PHE A 3 32.75 43.96 55.35
CA PHE A 3 33.95 43.32 55.92
C PHE A 3 33.89 41.79 55.62
N SER A 4 34.94 41.00 55.32
CA SER A 4 36.21 40.64 56.01
C SER A 4 36.07 39.85 57.32
N THR A 5 36.64 38.64 57.38
CA THR A 5 37.58 38.06 58.40
C THR A 5 37.67 36.53 58.23
N LYS A 6 38.84 35.90 57.99
CA LYS A 6 40.02 35.57 58.85
C LYS A 6 39.82 34.48 59.92
N ASN A 7 40.42 33.31 59.65
CA ASN A 7 41.22 32.40 60.49
C ASN A 7 41.00 32.36 62.02
N LEU A 8 40.88 31.13 62.59
CA LEU A 8 41.71 30.67 63.72
C LEU A 8 41.64 29.15 63.98
N ARG A 9 42.82 28.52 64.03
CA ARG A 9 43.13 27.21 64.60
C ARG A 9 43.01 27.24 66.14
N ARG A 10 42.61 26.13 66.79
CA ARG A 10 43.36 25.48 67.89
C ARG A 10 42.72 24.19 68.44
N LYS A 11 43.63 23.24 68.73
CA LYS A 11 43.56 21.98 69.49
C LYS A 11 42.76 22.04 70.80
N GLY A 12 42.21 20.90 71.24
CA GLY A 12 41.94 20.66 72.66
C GLY A 12 40.94 19.54 72.96
N LEU A 13 41.47 18.42 73.45
CA LEU A 13 40.82 17.17 73.86
C LEU A 13 39.83 17.30 75.05
N TYR A 14 38.83 16.40 75.01
CA TYR A 14 38.07 15.75 76.10
C TYR A 14 37.06 16.53 76.96
N GLY A 15 35.81 16.05 76.92
CA GLY A 15 34.96 15.99 78.12
C GLY A 15 33.45 16.06 77.91
N VAL A 16 32.81 14.90 77.72
CA VAL A 16 31.44 14.55 78.20
C VAL A 16 30.24 15.30 77.59
N CYS A 17 29.50 14.61 76.71
CA CYS A 17 28.09 14.23 76.88
C CYS A 17 27.54 13.73 75.53
N ALA A 18 27.33 12.42 75.42
CA ALA A 18 26.62 11.81 74.31
C ALA A 18 25.15 12.25 74.36
N LEU A 19 24.79 13.19 73.48
CA LEU A 19 23.42 13.33 73.00
C LEU A 19 23.41 12.64 71.63
N MET A 20 22.82 11.44 71.55
CA MET A 20 22.50 10.80 70.27
C MET A 20 21.49 11.71 69.56
N MET A 21 21.99 12.61 68.71
CA MET A 21 21.24 13.01 67.52
C MET A 21 21.52 11.93 66.49
N THR A 22 20.56 11.01 66.31
CA THR A 22 20.44 10.28 65.04
C THR A 22 20.24 11.34 63.96
N LEU A 23 21.32 11.68 63.25
CA LEU A 23 21.21 12.29 61.94
C LEU A 23 20.46 11.26 61.10
N ASN A 24 19.21 11.56 60.72
CA ASN A 24 18.59 10.90 59.59
C ASN A 24 19.50 11.19 58.39
N VAL A 25 20.30 10.20 58.00
CA VAL A 25 20.93 10.21 56.68
C VAL A 25 19.76 9.90 55.74
N GLU A 26 19.29 10.90 55.01
CA GLU A 26 18.32 10.68 53.94
C GLU A 26 18.97 9.76 52.91
N ALA A 27 18.23 8.75 52.44
CA ALA A 27 18.67 7.86 51.37
C ALA A 27 19.08 8.66 50.12
N GLU A 28 20.22 8.33 49.53
CA GLU A 28 20.68 8.99 48.32
C GLU A 28 19.95 8.41 47.10
N ARG A 29 19.39 9.29 46.28
CA ARG A 29 18.74 8.94 45.00
C ARG A 29 19.74 9.12 43.88
N LEU A 30 20.27 8.03 43.36
CA LEU A 30 21.15 8.04 42.19
C LEU A 30 20.29 8.18 40.91
N PRO A 31 20.71 8.97 39.92
CA PRO A 31 20.08 9.00 38.61
C PRO A 31 20.34 7.69 37.85
N GLU A 32 19.49 7.35 36.87
CA GLU A 32 19.73 6.22 35.98
C GLU A 32 21.12 6.32 35.33
N MET A 33 21.94 5.31 35.56
CA MET A 33 23.26 5.13 34.95
C MET A 33 23.36 3.69 34.46
N PRO A 34 23.63 3.44 33.16
CA PRO A 34 23.83 2.09 32.67
C PRO A 34 24.98 1.39 33.41
N LEU A 35 24.78 0.12 33.73
CA LEU A 35 25.77 -0.70 34.43
C LEU A 35 26.77 -1.30 33.44
N LYS A 36 28.05 -1.37 33.80
CA LYS A 36 29.10 -1.92 32.91
C LYS A 36 30.30 -2.47 33.67
N ALA A 37 30.72 -3.72 33.42
CA ALA A 37 31.95 -4.27 33.99
C ALA A 37 33.19 -3.55 33.43
N SER A 38 33.41 -3.65 32.12
CA SER A 38 34.60 -3.12 31.47
C SER A 38 34.30 -1.85 30.68
N LEU A 39 35.08 -0.80 30.92
CA LEU A 39 35.01 0.41 30.11
C LEU A 39 35.81 0.21 28.82
N ASN A 40 35.14 0.30 27.67
CA ASN A 40 35.80 0.47 26.36
C ASN A 40 36.26 1.93 26.19
N GLY A 41 37.01 2.44 27.17
CA GLY A 41 37.51 3.80 27.20
C GLY A 41 38.93 3.93 26.66
N VAL A 42 39.38 5.16 26.52
CA VAL A 42 40.75 5.48 26.14
C VAL A 42 41.62 5.46 27.39
N GLU A 43 42.75 4.76 27.32
CA GLU A 43 43.77 4.82 28.38
C GLU A 43 44.33 6.24 28.48
N VAL A 44 44.34 6.80 29.69
CA VAL A 44 44.89 8.13 29.96
C VAL A 44 46.41 8.04 30.01
N SER A 45 47.02 8.12 28.82
CA SER A 45 48.48 7.97 28.63
C SER A 45 49.32 9.11 29.21
N ASP A 46 48.78 10.34 29.29
CA ASP A 46 49.41 11.49 29.94
C ASP A 46 48.49 12.04 31.03
N MET A 47 48.57 11.45 32.23
CA MET A 47 47.82 11.91 33.39
C MET A 47 48.13 13.36 33.76
N GLY A 48 49.34 13.87 33.48
CA GLY A 48 49.73 15.23 33.86
C GLY A 48 49.04 16.33 33.05
N ARG A 49 48.50 15.99 31.87
CA ARG A 49 47.76 16.91 31.00
C ARG A 49 46.28 16.55 30.84
N PHE A 50 45.79 15.60 31.63
CA PHE A 50 44.42 15.13 31.51
C PHE A 50 43.40 16.22 31.85
N ILE A 51 42.40 16.37 30.97
CA ILE A 51 41.25 17.24 31.11
C ILE A 51 40.03 16.40 30.69
N PRO A 52 39.07 16.11 31.59
CA PRO A 52 37.84 15.45 31.20
C PRO A 52 36.92 16.41 30.44
N GLY A 53 36.03 15.86 29.64
CA GLY A 53 34.93 16.59 29.02
C GLY A 53 33.98 17.26 30.03
N LEU A 54 33.31 18.32 29.59
CA LEU A 54 32.35 19.08 30.41
C LEU A 54 30.98 18.38 30.59
N GLY A 55 30.64 17.45 29.70
CA GLY A 55 29.40 16.67 29.77
C GLY A 55 29.51 15.43 30.67
N ASP A 56 28.62 14.46 30.46
CA ASP A 56 28.69 13.17 31.17
C ASP A 56 30.00 12.45 30.83
N TYR A 57 30.61 11.78 31.81
CA TYR A 57 31.79 10.94 31.58
C TYR A 57 31.96 9.86 32.65
N THR A 58 32.81 8.88 32.35
CA THR A 58 33.25 7.87 33.29
C THR A 58 34.77 7.78 33.31
N LEU A 59 35.37 7.82 34.50
CA LEU A 59 36.79 7.60 34.72
C LEU A 59 36.97 6.43 35.70
N GLU A 60 37.77 5.44 35.32
CA GLU A 60 38.05 4.26 36.16
C GLU A 60 39.55 4.02 36.29
N GLY A 61 40.01 3.61 37.47
CA GLY A 61 41.39 3.21 37.68
C GLY A 61 41.65 2.52 39.01
N LYS A 62 42.86 1.97 39.15
CA LYS A 62 43.33 1.36 40.40
C LYS A 62 43.80 2.43 41.39
N ALA A 63 43.21 2.42 42.58
CA ALA A 63 43.52 3.33 43.67
C ALA A 63 44.19 2.60 44.84
N LYS A 64 44.98 3.35 45.63
CA LYS A 64 45.58 2.86 46.88
C LYS A 64 45.12 3.70 48.06
N VAL A 65 44.90 3.05 49.19
CA VAL A 65 44.52 3.71 50.44
C VAL A 65 45.54 4.81 50.81
N GLY A 66 45.03 5.97 51.19
CA GLY A 66 45.85 7.13 51.58
C GLY A 66 46.47 7.93 50.42
N ARG A 67 46.12 7.65 49.16
CA ARG A 67 46.45 8.51 48.00
C ARG A 67 45.19 9.21 47.51
N THR A 68 45.03 10.50 47.80
CA THR A 68 43.91 11.29 47.30
C THR A 68 43.89 11.30 45.78
N ILE A 69 42.79 10.84 45.20
CA ILE A 69 42.51 10.96 43.78
C ILE A 69 42.05 12.40 43.53
N ARG A 70 42.68 13.07 42.56
CA ARG A 70 42.34 14.45 42.20
C ARG A 70 42.27 14.63 40.70
N ILE A 71 41.15 15.18 40.24
CA ILE A 71 40.97 15.72 38.88
C ILE A 71 41.11 17.23 38.98
N ALA A 72 42.26 17.76 38.58
CA ALA A 72 42.60 19.17 38.81
C ALA A 72 41.65 20.13 38.07
N PHE A 73 41.22 19.76 36.87
CA PHE A 73 40.32 20.57 36.04
C PHE A 73 38.95 20.78 36.69
N SER A 74 38.31 19.72 37.21
CA SER A 74 36.98 19.78 37.82
C SER A 74 36.98 20.04 39.33
N GLY A 75 38.15 20.05 39.97
CA GLY A 75 38.27 20.21 41.41
C GLY A 75 37.77 19.02 42.24
N VAL A 76 37.48 17.88 41.59
CA VAL A 76 36.98 16.67 42.26
C VAL A 76 38.13 15.98 43.01
N GLU A 77 37.90 15.70 44.29
CA GLU A 77 38.82 14.99 45.18
C GLU A 77 38.10 13.82 45.88
N PHE A 78 38.77 12.68 45.96
CA PHE A 78 38.30 11.51 46.72
C PHE A 78 39.47 10.83 47.43
N GLU A 79 39.28 10.46 48.69
CA GLU A 79 40.29 9.71 49.46
C GLU A 79 39.84 8.24 49.58
N PRO A 80 40.51 7.30 48.88
CA PRO A 80 40.16 5.88 48.94
C PRO A 80 40.31 5.32 50.36
N THR A 81 39.31 4.56 50.79
CA THR A 81 39.29 3.91 52.12
C THR A 81 39.94 2.52 52.16
N GLU A 82 40.26 1.98 50.99
CA GLU A 82 40.83 0.64 50.76
C GLU A 82 41.50 0.59 49.37
N ASP A 83 42.37 -0.39 49.13
CA ASP A 83 42.95 -0.60 47.80
C ASP A 83 41.90 -1.22 46.87
N GLY A 84 41.92 -0.87 45.58
CA GLY A 84 41.02 -1.47 44.61
C GLY A 84 40.61 -0.56 43.45
N ASP A 85 39.49 -0.88 42.82
CA ASP A 85 38.94 -0.11 41.70
C ASP A 85 38.16 1.09 42.20
N VAL A 86 38.43 2.26 41.63
CA VAL A 86 37.63 3.46 41.82
C VAL A 86 37.07 3.91 40.48
N ARG A 87 35.75 4.12 40.44
CA ARG A 87 35.05 4.68 39.29
C ARG A 87 34.40 6.01 39.67
N LEU A 88 34.76 7.06 38.96
CA LEU A 88 34.19 8.40 39.06
C LEU A 88 33.26 8.63 37.87
N VAL A 89 31.98 8.81 38.14
CA VAL A 89 30.95 8.93 37.12
C VAL A 89 30.34 10.32 37.19
N GLN A 90 30.61 11.17 36.20
CA GLN A 90 29.96 12.48 36.09
C GLN A 90 28.64 12.34 35.35
N LYS A 91 27.54 12.70 36.01
CA LYS A 91 26.20 12.77 35.46
C LYS A 91 25.55 14.10 35.88
N ASP A 92 25.12 14.90 34.91
CA ASP A 92 24.43 16.18 35.15
C ASP A 92 25.17 17.13 36.12
N GLY A 93 26.50 17.20 36.00
CA GLY A 93 27.37 18.06 36.83
C GLY A 93 27.72 17.50 38.21
N THR A 94 27.18 16.34 38.59
CA THR A 94 27.50 15.64 39.84
C THR A 94 28.39 14.44 39.55
N VAL A 95 29.46 14.25 40.31
CA VAL A 95 30.36 13.11 40.23
C VAL A 95 30.03 12.09 41.31
N TYR A 96 29.54 10.94 40.91
CA TYR A 96 29.26 9.78 41.76
C TYR A 96 30.52 8.92 41.88
N VAL A 97 30.94 8.65 43.11
CA VAL A 97 32.17 7.90 43.38
C VAL A 97 31.82 6.49 43.84
N PHE A 98 32.33 5.51 43.09
CA PHE A 98 32.20 4.10 43.41
C PHE A 98 33.58 3.52 43.73
N GLN A 99 33.67 2.75 44.82
CA GLN A 99 34.88 2.03 45.21
C GLN A 99 34.54 0.54 45.34
N ASN A 100 35.23 -0.32 44.57
CA ASN A 100 35.00 -1.76 44.54
C ASN A 100 33.53 -2.15 44.33
N GLY A 101 32.83 -1.42 43.44
CA GLY A 101 31.40 -1.62 43.15
C GLY A 101 30.43 -0.97 44.14
N ARG A 102 30.90 -0.39 45.25
CA ARG A 102 30.05 0.26 46.27
C ARG A 102 29.98 1.76 46.05
N PHE A 103 28.78 2.33 46.12
CA PHE A 103 28.63 3.79 46.18
C PHE A 103 29.23 4.33 47.49
N LYS A 104 30.02 5.42 47.41
CA LYS A 104 30.73 6.00 48.57
C LYS A 104 30.36 7.45 48.85
N SER A 105 30.23 8.26 47.81
CA SER A 105 29.97 9.70 47.95
C SER A 105 29.62 10.33 46.60
N LEU A 106 29.02 11.51 46.65
CA LEU A 106 28.92 12.43 45.52
C LEU A 106 29.85 13.64 45.72
N SER A 107 30.33 14.21 44.62
CA SER A 107 31.16 15.43 44.58
C SER A 107 30.68 16.34 43.46
N SER A 108 30.62 17.64 43.69
CA SER A 108 30.22 18.60 42.65
C SER A 108 31.41 18.94 41.76
N SER A 109 31.22 18.83 40.44
CA SER A 109 32.23 19.20 39.44
C SER A 109 32.23 20.72 39.24
N HIS A 110 33.40 21.35 39.37
CA HIS A 110 33.57 22.81 39.21
C HIS A 110 34.70 23.12 38.21
N PRO A 111 34.50 22.83 36.91
CA PRO A 111 35.49 23.14 35.90
C PRO A 111 35.74 24.66 35.80
N MET A 112 37.00 25.08 35.87
CA MET A 112 37.39 26.49 35.67
C MET A 112 38.33 26.64 34.47
N TYR A 113 37.94 27.53 33.54
CA TYR A 113 38.68 27.82 32.33
C TYR A 113 38.33 29.21 31.79
N GLU A 114 39.25 29.80 31.03
CA GLU A 114 38.99 31.01 30.23
C GLU A 114 38.52 30.63 28.82
N GLU A 115 37.52 31.34 28.30
CA GLU A 115 37.00 31.15 26.93
C GLU A 115 37.62 32.12 25.92
N GLY A 116 37.98 31.60 24.75
CA GLY A 116 38.36 32.37 23.58
C GLY A 116 37.17 32.97 22.83
N LYS A 117 37.40 33.43 21.59
CA LYS A 117 36.34 33.93 20.71
C LYS A 117 35.58 32.78 20.07
N ASN A 118 34.28 33.00 19.78
CA ASN A 118 33.49 32.08 18.99
C ASN A 118 34.02 32.05 17.54
N VAL A 119 34.32 30.86 17.03
CA VAL A 119 34.88 30.67 15.68
C VAL A 119 33.81 30.40 14.63
N VAL A 120 32.58 30.11 15.05
CA VAL A 120 31.40 29.94 14.18
C VAL A 120 30.91 31.29 13.69
N LYS A 121 30.65 31.40 12.39
CA LYS A 121 30.03 32.58 11.78
C LYS A 121 28.52 32.51 11.90
N ASN A 122 27.88 33.66 12.07
CA ASN A 122 26.44 33.82 12.22
C ASN A 122 25.81 32.81 13.21
N PRO A 123 26.28 32.80 14.47
CA PRO A 123 25.97 31.75 15.44
C PRO A 123 24.49 31.68 15.84
N SER A 124 23.77 32.79 15.70
CA SER A 124 22.35 32.94 16.08
C SER A 124 21.49 33.29 14.85
N PHE A 125 22.00 32.99 13.65
CA PHE A 125 21.26 33.09 12.37
C PHE A 125 20.67 34.47 12.03
N GLU A 126 21.15 35.54 12.68
CA GLU A 126 20.64 36.90 12.51
C GLU A 126 20.92 37.50 11.13
N ILE A 127 22.00 37.06 10.48
CA ILE A 127 22.41 37.54 9.15
C ILE A 127 21.80 36.62 8.09
N VAL A 128 20.84 37.15 7.33
CA VAL A 128 20.11 36.42 6.27
C VAL A 128 20.49 36.93 4.88
N ALA A 129 20.45 36.03 3.88
CA ALA A 129 20.88 36.31 2.50
C ALA A 129 19.73 36.29 1.47
N GLU A 130 18.69 35.48 1.67
CA GLU A 130 17.57 35.34 0.72
C GLU A 130 16.25 35.28 1.49
N ASP A 131 15.21 35.99 1.01
CA ASP A 131 13.88 36.04 1.61
C ASP A 131 12.91 35.16 0.80
N TYR A 132 12.31 34.17 1.46
CA TYR A 132 11.35 33.25 0.86
C TYR A 132 9.88 33.68 1.10
N GLY A 133 9.64 34.83 1.73
CA GLY A 133 8.33 35.32 2.13
C GLY A 133 7.79 34.69 3.41
N ASN A 134 6.73 35.30 3.97
CA ASN A 134 6.06 34.84 5.21
C ASN A 134 6.98 34.67 6.43
N GLY A 135 8.02 35.50 6.55
CA GLY A 135 8.95 35.45 7.68
C GLY A 135 9.91 34.25 7.65
N ARG A 136 10.34 33.83 6.44
CA ARG A 136 11.24 32.69 6.23
C ARG A 136 12.43 33.14 5.37
N TRP A 137 13.65 32.85 5.83
CA TRP A 137 14.87 33.29 5.14
C TRP A 137 15.92 32.19 5.02
N ARG A 138 16.89 32.38 4.10
CA ARG A 138 18.16 31.65 4.08
C ARG A 138 19.21 32.41 4.90
N PRO A 139 20.00 31.75 5.78
CA PRO A 139 21.13 32.39 6.46
C PRO A 139 22.29 32.68 5.49
N ALA A 140 23.17 33.62 5.84
CA ALA A 140 24.30 34.01 4.99
C ALA A 140 25.50 33.05 5.05
N ASP A 141 25.83 32.53 6.23
CA ASP A 141 27.06 31.76 6.48
C ASP A 141 26.85 30.25 6.65
N TRP A 142 25.62 29.76 6.43
CA TRP A 142 25.28 28.35 6.59
C TRP A 142 24.73 27.74 5.30
N GLU A 143 25.01 26.46 5.08
CA GLU A 143 24.50 25.63 3.99
C GLU A 143 23.65 24.46 4.51
N THR A 144 22.75 23.93 3.69
CA THR A 144 21.98 22.70 3.98
C THR A 144 22.12 21.68 2.85
N TRP A 145 21.94 20.40 3.18
CA TRP A 145 22.05 19.30 2.21
C TRP A 145 21.25 18.07 2.65
N ASN A 146 20.71 17.29 1.69
CA ASN A 146 20.00 16.03 1.96
C ASN A 146 20.70 14.77 1.45
N GLY A 147 21.86 14.90 0.78
CA GLY A 147 22.55 13.80 0.12
C GLY A 147 22.61 13.92 -1.41
N GLY A 148 21.85 14.86 -2.01
CA GLY A 148 21.91 15.13 -3.46
C GLY A 148 21.74 16.60 -3.86
N MET A 149 21.10 17.43 -3.03
CA MET A 149 20.88 18.86 -3.33
C MET A 149 20.68 19.72 -2.06
N PRO A 150 20.78 21.06 -2.16
CA PRO A 150 20.47 21.97 -1.05
C PRO A 150 18.98 21.96 -0.72
N THR A 151 18.64 22.16 0.56
CA THR A 151 17.26 22.04 1.07
C THR A 151 16.71 23.31 1.70
N TRP A 152 17.24 24.47 1.31
CA TRP A 152 16.66 25.76 1.66
C TRP A 152 15.33 25.99 0.93
N GLY A 153 14.36 26.63 1.57
CA GLY A 153 13.13 27.06 0.90
C GLY A 153 12.02 27.53 1.83
N GLY A 154 10.99 28.13 1.24
CA GLY A 154 9.79 28.61 1.93
C GLY A 154 8.63 27.62 2.01
N ASP A 155 8.70 26.47 1.33
CA ASP A 155 7.62 25.47 1.30
C ASP A 155 7.62 24.53 2.52
N VAL A 156 6.54 23.75 2.66
CA VAL A 156 6.47 22.66 3.65
C VAL A 156 7.59 21.66 3.37
N GLY A 157 8.33 21.24 4.40
CA GLY A 157 9.45 20.29 4.23
C GLY A 157 10.84 20.93 4.22
N LYS A 158 10.94 22.24 3.94
CA LYS A 158 12.21 22.95 3.73
C LYS A 158 12.78 23.59 4.99
N THR A 159 14.10 23.55 5.12
CA THR A 159 14.85 24.25 6.18
C THR A 159 14.91 25.75 5.88
N ASN A 160 14.72 26.58 6.91
CA ASN A 160 14.77 28.05 6.81
C ASN A 160 15.03 28.67 8.19
N VAL A 161 15.37 29.95 8.21
CA VAL A 161 15.46 30.78 9.42
C VAL A 161 14.10 31.46 9.64
N ARG A 162 13.66 31.54 10.90
CA ARG A 162 12.37 32.14 11.30
C ARG A 162 12.53 33.00 12.55
N GLU A 163 11.56 33.90 12.75
CA GLU A 163 11.38 34.66 13.99
C GLU A 163 10.27 34.01 14.83
N ASN A 164 10.61 32.98 15.60
CA ASN A 164 9.66 32.33 16.51
C ASN A 164 10.12 32.49 17.96
N ALA A 165 9.31 33.15 18.79
CA ALA A 165 9.64 33.45 20.18
C ALA A 165 9.74 32.19 21.07
N ALA A 166 9.12 31.08 20.70
CA ALA A 166 9.20 29.82 21.45
C ALA A 166 10.53 29.06 21.23
N TYR A 167 11.21 29.31 20.09
CA TYR A 167 12.34 28.52 19.62
C TYR A 167 13.58 29.39 19.36
N ARG A 168 13.86 30.36 20.21
CA ARG A 168 15.04 31.23 20.10
C ARG A 168 15.64 31.53 21.47
N SER A 169 16.95 31.70 21.54
CA SER A 169 17.70 31.93 22.77
C SER A 169 18.71 33.07 22.69
N ASP A 170 19.13 33.47 21.49
CA ASP A 170 20.00 34.63 21.27
C ASP A 170 19.52 35.43 20.05
N GLY A 171 19.26 36.73 20.23
CA GLY A 171 18.67 37.56 19.18
C GLY A 171 17.15 37.33 18.97
N VAL A 172 16.72 37.45 17.71
CA VAL A 172 15.31 37.35 17.30
C VAL A 172 15.03 36.21 16.31
N LYS A 173 16.06 35.61 15.70
CA LYS A 173 15.98 34.55 14.70
C LYS A 173 16.60 33.24 15.20
N SER A 174 16.13 32.14 14.65
CA SER A 174 16.71 30.81 14.83
C SER A 174 16.45 29.96 13.58
N ILE A 175 17.13 28.83 13.46
CA ILE A 175 16.95 27.92 12.31
C ILE A 175 16.02 26.76 12.66
N ILE A 176 15.09 26.45 11.74
CA ILE A 176 14.29 25.22 11.78
C ILE A 176 14.87 24.20 10.81
N MET A 177 15.41 23.10 11.34
CA MET A 177 15.87 21.94 10.58
C MET A 177 14.68 21.04 10.23
N HIS A 178 14.23 21.09 8.98
CA HIS A 178 13.01 20.41 8.53
C HIS A 178 13.29 19.06 7.84
N SER A 179 12.24 18.24 7.71
CA SER A 179 12.24 16.85 7.25
C SER A 179 13.10 16.51 6.04
N GLU A 180 13.26 17.41 5.07
CA GLU A 180 14.09 17.13 3.88
C GLU A 180 15.60 17.24 4.15
N SER A 181 16.04 18.03 5.14
CA SER A 181 17.47 18.28 5.38
C SER A 181 18.10 17.18 6.24
N ARG A 182 19.36 16.85 5.94
CA ARG A 182 20.22 15.95 6.73
C ARG A 182 21.41 16.68 7.34
N TYR A 183 21.92 17.71 6.66
CA TYR A 183 23.10 18.47 7.08
C TYR A 183 22.78 19.95 7.23
N LEU A 184 23.34 20.57 8.26
CA LEU A 184 23.49 22.02 8.41
C LEU A 184 24.98 22.31 8.65
N MET A 185 25.62 23.05 7.76
CA MET A 185 27.08 23.10 7.71
C MET A 185 27.63 24.48 7.33
N GLN A 186 28.86 24.78 7.77
CA GLN A 186 29.61 25.95 7.34
C GLN A 186 31.11 25.67 7.25
N GLU A 187 31.80 26.43 6.40
CA GLU A 187 33.25 26.43 6.30
C GLU A 187 33.85 27.40 7.34
N LEU A 188 34.71 26.85 8.20
CA LEU A 188 35.46 27.64 9.18
C LEU A 188 36.60 28.38 8.47
N ALA A 189 36.92 29.59 8.93
CA ALA A 189 38.00 30.37 8.34
C ALA A 189 39.37 29.67 8.53
N GLU A 190 40.27 29.82 7.56
CA GLU A 190 41.61 29.23 7.63
C GLU A 190 42.32 29.65 8.93
N ALA A 191 42.90 28.67 9.63
CA ALA A 191 43.61 28.84 10.90
C ALA A 191 42.81 29.45 12.07
N VAL A 192 41.47 29.47 12.02
CA VAL A 192 40.64 29.92 13.15
C VAL A 192 40.56 28.89 14.28
N VAL A 193 40.83 27.62 13.95
CA VAL A 193 40.92 26.50 14.89
C VAL A 193 42.39 26.10 15.05
N GLU A 194 42.86 25.93 16.28
CA GLU A 194 44.23 25.54 16.59
C GLU A 194 44.39 24.02 16.77
N PRO A 195 45.39 23.37 16.13
CA PRO A 195 45.68 21.96 16.35
C PRO A 195 46.04 21.65 17.80
N GLY A 196 45.59 20.51 18.31
CA GLY A 196 45.86 20.05 19.67
C GLY A 196 45.19 20.84 20.80
N ALA A 197 44.47 21.93 20.50
CA ALA A 197 43.79 22.75 21.49
C ALA A 197 42.40 22.19 21.86
N TYR A 198 41.93 22.54 23.06
CA TYR A 198 40.60 22.18 23.52
C TYR A 198 39.57 23.24 23.12
N TYR A 199 38.42 22.78 22.66
CA TYR A 199 37.27 23.61 22.31
C TYR A 199 36.04 23.15 23.08
N CYS A 200 35.19 24.10 23.43
CA CYS A 200 33.84 23.89 23.92
C CYS A 200 32.85 24.25 22.80
N LEU A 201 31.96 23.32 22.46
CA LEU A 201 30.81 23.56 21.62
C LEU A 201 29.55 23.60 22.49
N SER A 202 28.82 24.70 22.43
CA SER A 202 27.48 24.81 23.03
C SER A 202 26.47 25.38 22.04
N TYR A 203 25.21 24.98 22.18
CA TYR A 203 24.08 25.52 21.42
C TYR A 203 22.76 25.18 22.11
N ASP A 204 21.72 25.92 21.77
CA ASP A 204 20.36 25.64 22.23
C ASP A 204 19.58 24.91 21.14
N TYR A 205 18.70 24.00 21.54
CA TYR A 205 17.88 23.22 20.62
C TYR A 205 16.50 22.94 21.19
N TRP A 206 15.56 22.60 20.29
CA TRP A 206 14.19 22.24 20.64
C TRP A 206 13.64 21.19 19.67
N THR A 207 12.80 20.30 20.19
CA THR A 207 11.87 19.52 19.37
C THR A 207 10.73 20.41 18.89
N SER A 208 10.40 20.35 17.59
CA SER A 208 9.29 21.14 17.04
C SER A 208 7.94 20.54 17.41
N GLU A 209 6.94 21.40 17.67
CA GLU A 209 5.53 21.01 17.76
C GLU A 209 5.09 20.11 16.58
N GLY A 210 4.31 19.07 16.87
CA GLY A 210 3.74 18.14 15.88
C GLY A 210 3.93 16.67 16.26
N VAL A 211 3.09 15.79 15.67
CA VAL A 211 3.17 14.35 15.91
C VAL A 211 4.34 13.75 15.12
N GLY A 212 5.21 13.02 15.81
CA GLY A 212 6.32 12.30 15.19
C GLY A 212 7.58 13.14 14.92
N ASN A 213 7.74 14.30 15.56
CA ASN A 213 9.01 15.04 15.65
C ASN A 213 9.85 14.53 16.85
N GLY A 214 11.10 14.97 16.98
CA GLY A 214 11.95 14.53 18.09
C GLY A 214 12.61 13.16 17.88
N GLY A 215 13.33 12.69 18.91
CA GLY A 215 14.00 11.38 18.93
C GLY A 215 15.22 11.27 18.00
N SER A 216 15.69 12.39 17.42
CA SER A 216 16.80 12.39 16.46
C SER A 216 18.12 12.65 17.16
N THR A 217 19.05 11.69 17.08
CA THR A 217 20.44 11.91 17.51
C THR A 217 21.23 12.64 16.43
N TYR A 218 21.75 13.81 16.79
CA TYR A 218 22.67 14.57 15.95
C TYR A 218 24.10 14.05 16.10
N ARG A 219 24.87 14.17 15.01
CA ARG A 219 26.33 14.06 14.99
C ARG A 219 26.92 15.42 14.67
N LEU A 220 28.02 15.74 15.33
CA LEU A 220 28.76 16.99 15.21
C LEU A 220 30.07 16.66 14.49
N MET A 221 30.11 17.03 13.22
CA MET A 221 31.15 16.58 12.30
C MET A 221 32.12 17.71 11.97
N PHE A 222 33.40 17.36 11.99
CA PHE A 222 34.47 18.13 11.38
C PHE A 222 35.03 17.35 10.18
N GLY A 223 35.08 18.00 9.03
CA GLY A 223 35.45 17.35 7.78
C GLY A 223 36.34 18.19 6.88
N THR A 224 37.04 17.52 5.98
CA THR A 224 37.83 18.18 4.92
C THR A 224 36.95 18.74 3.81
N GLU A 225 35.73 18.21 3.66
CA GLU A 225 34.76 18.59 2.64
C GLU A 225 33.37 18.82 3.27
N ARG A 226 32.49 19.45 2.50
CA ARG A 226 31.05 19.54 2.81
C ARG A 226 30.53 18.14 3.14
N ASN A 227 29.66 18.02 4.15
CA ASN A 227 28.98 16.78 4.57
C ASN A 227 29.83 15.58 5.05
N THR A 228 31.12 15.77 5.35
CA THR A 228 32.02 14.72 5.87
C THR A 228 32.37 14.93 7.36
N GLY A 229 32.66 13.83 8.07
CA GLY A 229 33.11 13.81 9.47
C GLY A 229 34.45 13.08 9.65
N ASN A 230 35.34 13.17 8.66
CA ASN A 230 36.58 12.40 8.61
C ASN A 230 37.72 12.94 9.50
N ILE A 231 37.55 14.13 10.11
CA ILE A 231 38.53 14.70 11.06
C ILE A 231 38.09 14.42 12.49
N LEU A 232 36.86 14.79 12.83
CA LEU A 232 36.21 14.45 14.09
C LEU A 232 34.74 14.18 13.83
N ASP A 233 34.19 13.23 14.56
CA ASP A 233 32.78 12.90 14.50
C ASP A 233 32.30 12.60 15.92
N LEU A 234 31.65 13.61 16.49
CA LEU A 234 31.24 13.60 17.89
C LEU A 234 29.74 13.34 17.96
N LYS A 235 29.32 12.60 18.97
CA LYS A 235 27.89 12.47 19.27
C LYS A 235 27.36 13.82 19.77
N GLY A 236 26.31 14.32 19.14
CA GLY A 236 25.58 15.52 19.56
C GLY A 236 24.41 15.18 20.49
N HIS A 237 23.47 16.11 20.59
CA HIS A 237 22.24 15.90 21.34
C HIS A 237 21.33 14.87 20.67
N THR A 238 20.43 14.28 21.45
CA THR A 238 19.25 13.60 20.92
C THR A 238 18.05 14.46 21.27
N THR A 239 17.25 14.85 20.27
CA THR A 239 16.04 15.62 20.53
C THR A 239 15.04 14.78 21.31
N GLU A 240 14.34 15.38 22.28
CA GLU A 240 13.32 14.68 23.07
C GLU A 240 12.22 14.18 22.13
N SER A 241 11.80 12.92 22.27
CA SER A 241 10.75 12.33 21.44
C SER A 241 9.41 13.05 21.61
N ASN A 242 9.16 13.61 22.80
CA ASN A 242 7.99 14.40 23.16
C ASN A 242 8.45 15.61 24.01
N GLY A 243 7.86 16.79 23.77
CA GLY A 243 8.22 18.03 24.49
C GLY A 243 8.66 19.15 23.55
N THR A 244 8.53 20.41 23.97
CA THR A 244 8.94 21.60 23.21
C THR A 244 9.78 22.55 24.07
N ALA A 245 10.32 22.02 25.16
CA ALA A 245 11.14 22.78 26.09
C ALA A 245 12.47 23.17 25.45
N ARG A 246 13.05 24.27 25.92
CA ARG A 246 14.42 24.64 25.53
C ARG A 246 15.38 23.64 26.17
N CYS A 247 16.17 23.01 25.33
CA CYS A 247 17.28 22.19 25.76
C CYS A 247 18.59 22.93 25.44
N HIS A 248 19.61 22.67 26.26
CA HIS A 248 20.95 23.21 26.06
C HIS A 248 21.92 22.05 25.89
N PHE A 249 22.72 22.07 24.83
CA PHE A 249 23.78 21.09 24.62
C PHE A 249 25.13 21.77 24.85
N VAL A 250 25.99 21.11 25.60
CA VAL A 250 27.39 21.50 25.77
C VAL A 250 28.28 20.26 25.71
N THR A 251 29.38 20.38 24.97
CA THR A 251 30.44 19.39 24.94
C THR A 251 31.78 20.08 24.80
N SER A 252 32.84 19.43 25.24
CA SER A 252 34.20 19.87 25.00
C SER A 252 34.98 18.76 24.36
N PHE A 253 35.97 19.08 23.53
CA PHE A 253 36.79 18.10 22.85
C PHE A 253 38.13 18.71 22.47
N ARG A 254 39.13 17.85 22.24
CA ARG A 254 40.45 18.27 21.77
C ARG A 254 40.51 18.13 20.25
N MET A 255 40.98 19.17 19.57
CA MET A 255 41.27 19.10 18.15
C MET A 255 42.49 18.19 17.90
N PRO A 256 42.54 17.43 16.79
CA PRO A 256 43.72 16.66 16.41
C PRO A 256 44.98 17.52 16.35
N ASP A 257 46.14 16.91 16.56
CA ASP A 257 47.44 17.60 16.52
C ASP A 257 47.82 18.09 15.10
N GLU A 258 47.12 17.59 14.07
CA GLU A 258 47.23 18.03 12.68
C GLU A 258 45.84 18.36 12.12
N LEU A 259 45.68 19.54 11.52
CA LEU A 259 44.42 19.98 10.90
C LEU A 259 44.60 20.28 9.40
N PRO A 260 43.60 19.95 8.56
CA PRO A 260 43.63 20.27 7.14
C PRO A 260 43.49 21.78 6.90
N ARG A 261 43.85 22.22 5.70
CA ARG A 261 43.73 23.63 5.30
C ARG A 261 42.27 24.11 5.24
N ASN A 262 41.37 23.27 4.71
CA ASN A 262 39.93 23.53 4.66
C ASN A 262 39.26 22.68 5.73
N LEU A 263 38.44 23.31 6.58
CA LEU A 263 37.76 22.64 7.69
C LEU A 263 36.29 23.04 7.71
N TRP A 264 35.42 22.04 7.60
CA TRP A 264 33.97 22.20 7.66
C TRP A 264 33.44 21.76 9.02
N PHE A 265 32.51 22.54 9.58
CA PHE A 265 31.74 22.16 10.77
C PHE A 265 30.28 21.89 10.37
N SER A 266 29.74 20.74 10.79
CA SER A 266 28.39 20.32 10.42
C SER A 266 27.61 19.70 11.57
N PHE A 267 26.31 20.00 11.63
CA PHE A 267 25.30 19.18 12.28
C PHE A 267 24.75 18.16 11.26
N PHE A 268 24.69 16.89 11.65
CA PHE A 268 24.09 15.83 10.84
C PHE A 268 23.04 15.05 11.63
N ARG A 269 21.92 14.72 11.00
CA ARG A 269 20.95 13.71 11.49
C ARG A 269 20.54 12.78 10.34
N GLY A 270 20.31 11.51 10.63
CA GLY A 270 19.87 10.51 9.64
C GLY A 270 18.36 10.55 9.35
N GLU A 271 17.58 11.08 10.28
CA GLU A 271 16.11 10.97 10.29
C GLU A 271 15.38 12.14 9.63
N SER A 272 14.17 11.87 9.13
CA SER A 272 13.27 12.87 8.55
C SER A 272 12.37 13.50 9.62
N LYS A 273 12.90 14.44 10.40
CA LYS A 273 12.22 15.08 11.55
C LYS A 273 12.26 16.61 11.49
N VAL A 274 11.64 17.29 12.45
CA VAL A 274 11.63 18.75 12.55
C VAL A 274 12.12 19.20 13.91
N ASP A 275 13.23 19.94 13.93
CA ASP A 275 13.89 20.44 15.15
C ASP A 275 14.36 21.88 14.95
N TRP A 276 14.69 22.58 16.03
CA TRP A 276 15.21 23.95 16.02
C TRP A 276 16.60 24.04 16.65
N ILE A 277 17.45 24.92 16.14
CA ILE A 277 18.80 25.19 16.65
C ILE A 277 19.02 26.70 16.75
N ASP A 278 19.70 27.15 17.81
CA ASP A 278 20.09 28.54 18.00
C ASP A 278 21.39 28.67 18.84
N ASN A 279 21.98 29.87 18.85
CA ASN A 279 23.07 30.27 19.75
C ASN A 279 24.30 29.35 19.71
N VAL A 280 24.80 29.03 18.50
CA VAL A 280 25.90 28.09 18.30
C VAL A 280 27.26 28.72 18.65
N LYS A 281 27.91 28.20 19.67
CA LYS A 281 29.23 28.66 20.14
C LYS A 281 30.25 27.55 20.06
N LEU A 282 31.27 27.73 19.22
CA LEU A 282 32.48 26.93 19.24
C LEU A 282 33.64 27.82 19.71
N VAL A 283 34.06 27.65 20.95
CA VAL A 283 35.04 28.51 21.62
C VAL A 283 36.24 27.70 22.08
N LYS A 284 37.46 28.23 21.92
CA LYS A 284 38.65 27.62 22.52
C LYS A 284 38.57 27.74 24.04
N ILE A 285 38.92 26.70 24.78
CA ILE A 285 39.00 26.74 26.25
C ILE A 285 40.45 26.65 26.73
N MET A 286 40.78 27.46 27.74
CA MET A 286 42.10 27.52 28.38
C MET A 286 41.92 27.17 29.86
N PRO A 287 42.18 25.93 30.28
CA PRO A 287 41.92 25.45 31.64
C PRO A 287 42.83 26.12 32.67
N ASP A 288 42.28 26.50 33.82
CA ASP A 288 43.04 27.10 34.93
C ASP A 288 43.99 26.09 35.60
N ALA A 289 43.63 24.81 35.55
CA ALA A 289 44.43 23.68 36.00
C ALA A 289 44.12 22.42 35.17
N GLN A 290 45.12 21.57 34.98
CA GLN A 290 44.99 20.28 34.28
C GLN A 290 45.75 19.20 35.04
N GLY A 291 45.32 17.95 34.89
CA GLY A 291 45.98 16.78 35.46
C GLY A 291 45.06 15.86 36.27
N LEU A 292 45.40 14.57 36.23
CA LEU A 292 44.85 13.48 37.02
C LEU A 292 45.96 12.93 37.93
N SER A 293 45.63 12.63 39.18
CA SER A 293 46.59 12.09 40.15
C SER A 293 45.89 11.16 41.15
N GLY A 294 46.67 10.30 41.81
CA GLY A 294 46.19 9.39 42.86
C GLY A 294 45.81 7.98 42.39
N LEU A 295 45.69 7.78 41.08
CA LEU A 295 45.46 6.48 40.44
C LEU A 295 46.78 5.89 39.88
N ASP A 296 46.92 4.57 39.92
CA ASP A 296 48.06 3.84 39.32
C ASP A 296 47.89 3.71 37.78
N ASN A 297 46.65 3.70 37.29
CA ASN A 297 46.26 3.72 35.88
C ASN A 297 44.88 4.40 35.74
N ALA A 298 44.49 4.81 34.53
CA ALA A 298 43.15 5.35 34.31
C ALA A 298 42.62 5.11 32.89
N THR A 299 41.35 4.73 32.82
CA THR A 299 40.57 4.56 31.59
C THR A 299 39.46 5.59 31.58
N TYR A 300 39.34 6.35 30.50
CA TYR A 300 38.40 7.46 30.37
C TYR A 300 37.39 7.22 29.24
N VAL A 301 36.11 7.44 29.54
CA VAL A 301 35.01 7.40 28.57
C VAL A 301 34.30 8.75 28.57
N GLU A 302 34.38 9.45 27.44
CA GLU A 302 33.69 10.73 27.25
C GLU A 302 32.24 10.53 26.81
N GLY A 303 31.34 11.38 27.29
CA GLY A 303 29.94 11.46 26.89
C GLY A 303 29.03 10.38 27.46
N GLN A 304 29.50 9.54 28.39
CA GLN A 304 28.73 8.43 28.97
C GLN A 304 29.00 8.25 30.46
N ALA A 305 27.94 8.12 31.25
CA ALA A 305 27.97 7.89 32.70
C ALA A 305 27.63 6.42 33.02
N TYR A 306 28.62 5.60 33.32
CA TYR A 306 28.46 4.17 33.60
C TYR A 306 28.71 3.85 35.07
N ALA A 307 27.72 3.31 35.77
CA ALA A 307 27.94 2.74 37.10
C ALA A 307 28.59 1.34 37.00
N PRO A 308 29.28 0.85 38.06
CA PRO A 308 29.84 -0.51 38.08
C PRO A 308 28.76 -1.58 37.89
N GLU A 309 29.09 -2.68 37.22
CA GLU A 309 28.14 -3.79 37.01
C GLU A 309 27.74 -4.49 38.31
N ASN A 310 28.69 -4.66 39.22
CA ASN A 310 28.45 -5.19 40.57
C ASN A 310 27.98 -4.10 41.55
N LEU A 311 27.15 -3.17 41.10
CA LEU A 311 26.69 -2.05 41.92
C LEU A 311 26.00 -2.57 43.19
N ALA A 312 26.63 -2.26 44.33
CA ALA A 312 26.08 -2.50 45.65
C ALA A 312 25.73 -1.16 46.30
N LEU A 313 24.46 -1.00 46.66
CA LEU A 313 23.94 0.15 47.40
C LEU A 313 23.75 -0.27 48.86
N GLU A 314 24.17 0.59 49.79
CA GLU A 314 24.10 0.33 51.23
C GLU A 314 22.92 1.11 51.84
N GLY A 315 22.25 0.54 52.84
CA GLY A 315 21.12 1.21 53.50
C GLY A 315 19.88 1.32 52.59
N ASP A 316 19.27 2.51 52.57
CA ASP A 316 18.06 2.81 51.81
C ASP A 316 18.34 3.47 50.44
N ASP A 317 19.62 3.58 50.04
CA ASP A 317 20.04 4.16 48.76
C ASP A 317 19.45 3.38 47.56
N TYR A 318 19.12 4.08 46.48
CA TYR A 318 18.60 3.46 45.25
C TYR A 318 18.98 4.26 44.01
N MET A 319 19.06 3.55 42.88
CA MET A 319 19.11 4.16 41.55
C MET A 319 17.67 4.27 41.01
N ASP A 320 17.26 5.48 40.64
CA ASP A 320 15.95 5.73 40.07
C ASP A 320 15.90 5.27 38.62
N MET A 321 15.08 4.26 38.36
CA MET A 321 14.88 3.62 37.07
C MET A 321 13.48 3.92 36.51
N THR A 322 12.78 4.91 37.06
CA THR A 322 11.42 5.28 36.60
C THR A 322 11.40 5.69 35.12
N GLY A 323 12.50 6.23 34.60
CA GLY A 323 12.67 6.55 33.18
C GLY A 323 12.62 5.33 32.25
N ARG A 324 12.77 4.11 32.77
CA ARG A 324 12.59 2.85 32.01
C ARG A 324 11.12 2.49 31.79
N LEU A 325 10.20 3.10 32.56
CA LEU A 325 8.78 2.88 32.38
C LEU A 325 8.25 3.78 31.26
N VAL A 326 7.37 3.24 30.43
CA VAL A 326 6.69 4.04 29.40
C VAL A 326 5.41 4.62 30.01
N ASN A 327 5.29 5.95 29.94
CA ASN A 327 4.09 6.69 30.37
C ASN A 327 3.64 6.35 31.82
N PRO A 328 4.53 6.41 32.83
CA PRO A 328 4.20 6.01 34.20
C PRO A 328 3.19 6.95 34.90
N SER A 329 2.98 8.16 34.37
CA SER A 329 2.00 9.16 34.83
C SER A 329 0.68 9.16 34.03
N PHE A 330 0.55 8.31 33.01
CA PHE A 330 -0.63 8.25 32.13
C PHE A 330 -1.00 9.57 31.42
N ASP A 331 -0.04 10.47 31.24
CA ASP A 331 -0.23 11.70 30.45
C ASP A 331 -0.50 11.42 28.96
N GLU A 332 -0.05 10.27 28.47
CA GLU A 332 -0.23 9.80 27.09
C GLU A 332 -1.27 8.67 26.97
N GLY A 333 -2.30 8.69 27.82
CA GLY A 333 -3.31 7.64 27.78
C GLY A 333 -2.79 6.33 28.36
N THR A 334 -3.04 5.21 27.66
CA THR A 334 -2.49 3.88 28.01
C THR A 334 -1.29 3.48 27.16
N ASN A 335 -0.59 4.45 26.56
CA ASN A 335 0.59 4.16 25.73
C ASN A 335 1.61 3.33 26.54
N GLY A 336 2.03 2.18 26.00
CA GLY A 336 2.96 1.26 26.67
C GLY A 336 2.35 0.33 27.72
N TRP A 337 1.03 0.28 27.88
CA TRP A 337 0.36 -0.59 28.87
C TRP A 337 -0.71 -1.48 28.21
N THR A 338 -0.80 -2.73 28.67
CA THR A 338 -1.71 -3.76 28.13
C THR A 338 -2.79 -4.12 29.15
N LEU A 339 -4.05 -4.18 28.70
CA LEU A 339 -5.19 -4.68 29.48
C LEU A 339 -5.69 -6.00 28.88
N THR A 340 -5.72 -7.09 29.66
CA THR A 340 -6.20 -8.40 29.19
C THR A 340 -7.69 -8.64 29.43
N ALA A 341 -8.36 -7.74 30.16
CA ALA A 341 -9.74 -7.92 30.59
C ALA A 341 -10.75 -7.35 29.59
N ASP A 342 -11.76 -8.14 29.23
CA ASP A 342 -12.81 -7.74 28.29
C ASP A 342 -13.93 -6.90 28.92
N GLY A 343 -14.47 -5.97 28.13
CA GLY A 343 -15.64 -5.17 28.48
C GLY A 343 -15.40 -4.18 29.63
N VAL A 344 -14.15 -3.75 29.83
CA VAL A 344 -13.75 -2.74 30.82
C VAL A 344 -13.74 -1.36 30.17
N GLN A 345 -14.33 -0.35 30.82
CA GLN A 345 -14.19 1.03 30.39
C GLN A 345 -12.84 1.58 30.89
N VAL A 346 -12.04 2.05 29.95
CA VAL A 346 -10.74 2.69 30.20
C VAL A 346 -10.87 4.17 29.86
N LYS A 347 -10.50 5.06 30.78
CA LYS A 347 -10.50 6.51 30.52
C LYS A 347 -9.38 7.23 31.27
N ILE A 348 -8.95 8.36 30.71
CA ILE A 348 -8.11 9.33 31.43
C ILE A 348 -9.01 10.31 32.19
N SER A 349 -8.71 10.47 33.47
CA SER A 349 -9.43 11.33 34.41
C SER A 349 -8.49 12.40 34.94
N THR A 350 -9.04 13.53 35.37
CA THR A 350 -8.28 14.66 35.93
C THR A 350 -8.82 15.13 37.29
N GLY A 351 -9.88 14.50 37.79
CA GLY A 351 -10.44 14.82 39.10
C GLY A 351 -9.66 14.13 40.22
N GLU A 352 -9.48 14.81 41.35
CA GLU A 352 -8.80 14.24 42.53
C GLU A 352 -9.41 12.89 42.97
N LYS A 353 -8.56 11.92 43.36
CA LYS A 353 -8.99 10.59 43.80
C LYS A 353 -8.30 10.14 45.08
N GLY A 354 -9.10 9.73 46.06
CA GLY A 354 -8.65 9.00 47.25
C GLY A 354 -7.64 9.72 48.14
N GLY A 355 -7.37 11.02 47.93
CA GLY A 355 -6.36 11.80 48.65
C GLY A 355 -4.90 11.46 48.28
N VAL A 356 -4.68 10.59 47.29
CA VAL A 356 -3.34 10.16 46.82
C VAL A 356 -3.04 10.62 45.40
N ILE A 357 -4.06 10.71 44.54
CA ILE A 357 -3.97 11.24 43.17
C ILE A 357 -4.53 12.65 43.17
N LYS A 358 -3.72 13.63 42.77
CA LYS A 358 -4.07 15.06 42.82
C LYS A 358 -5.03 15.43 41.68
N GLY A 359 -5.87 16.44 41.91
CA GLY A 359 -6.70 17.02 40.84
C GLY A 359 -5.87 17.87 39.88
N GLY A 360 -6.26 17.92 38.61
CA GLY A 360 -5.61 18.73 37.58
C GLY A 360 -4.45 18.04 36.85
N GLN A 361 -4.13 16.79 37.18
CA GLN A 361 -3.19 15.93 36.44
C GLN A 361 -3.93 14.74 35.81
N ASN A 362 -3.43 14.23 34.70
CA ASN A 362 -3.97 13.02 34.07
C ASN A 362 -3.69 11.80 34.96
N HIS A 363 -4.63 10.87 35.03
CA HIS A 363 -4.46 9.54 35.61
C HIS A 363 -5.41 8.55 34.94
N LEU A 364 -5.09 7.26 35.01
CA LEU A 364 -5.90 6.22 34.40
C LEU A 364 -7.02 5.75 35.33
N GLN A 365 -8.23 5.61 34.80
CA GLN A 365 -9.35 4.96 35.48
C GLN A 365 -9.84 3.73 34.69
N LEU A 366 -9.87 2.59 35.37
CA LEU A 366 -10.56 1.37 34.94
C LEU A 366 -11.92 1.28 35.66
N TRP A 367 -13.00 1.09 34.91
CA TRP A 367 -14.34 0.96 35.47
C TRP A 367 -15.18 -0.10 34.75
N LYS A 368 -16.02 -0.82 35.50
CA LYS A 368 -17.02 -1.72 34.92
C LYS A 368 -18.33 -1.63 35.70
N GLY A 369 -19.44 -1.49 34.98
CA GLY A 369 -20.77 -1.27 35.58
C GLY A 369 -21.37 -2.48 36.31
N SER A 370 -21.03 -3.70 35.89
CA SER A 370 -21.43 -4.94 36.57
C SER A 370 -20.55 -6.12 36.14
N GLY A 371 -20.51 -7.19 36.92
CA GLY A 371 -19.78 -8.43 36.60
C GLY A 371 -18.30 -8.46 37.02
N GLY A 372 -17.71 -7.32 37.41
CA GLY A 372 -16.31 -7.25 37.82
C GLY A 372 -15.29 -7.29 36.68
N ILE A 373 -14.03 -7.06 37.03
CA ILE A 373 -12.87 -7.10 36.14
C ILE A 373 -12.03 -8.32 36.53
N ASP A 374 -11.76 -9.19 35.56
CA ASP A 374 -10.93 -10.39 35.67
C ASP A 374 -9.84 -10.32 34.58
N GLY A 375 -8.58 -10.17 34.98
CA GLY A 375 -7.43 -10.00 34.08
C GLY A 375 -6.34 -9.09 34.64
N ARG A 376 -5.36 -8.74 33.80
CA ARG A 376 -4.19 -7.94 34.16
C ARG A 376 -4.16 -6.60 33.43
N PHE A 377 -3.65 -5.57 34.10
CA PHE A 377 -3.23 -4.30 33.49
C PHE A 377 -1.75 -4.07 33.76
N TYR A 378 -0.90 -4.13 32.73
CA TYR A 378 0.54 -4.30 32.94
C TYR A 378 1.42 -3.67 31.86
N GLN A 379 2.70 -3.54 32.16
CA GLN A 379 3.77 -3.18 31.25
C GLN A 379 4.92 -4.18 31.38
N GLU A 380 5.52 -4.55 30.26
CA GLU A 380 6.79 -5.28 30.20
C GLU A 380 7.95 -4.30 30.01
N VAL A 381 8.99 -4.46 30.80
CA VAL A 381 10.23 -3.68 30.76
C VAL A 381 11.39 -4.66 30.58
N LYS A 382 12.22 -4.42 29.57
CA LYS A 382 13.35 -5.28 29.21
C LYS A 382 14.69 -4.58 29.45
N ASP A 383 15.76 -5.36 29.35
CA ASP A 383 17.15 -4.90 29.47
C ASP A 383 17.42 -4.19 30.80
N LEU A 384 16.78 -4.63 31.88
CA LEU A 384 17.06 -4.14 33.23
C LEU A 384 18.27 -4.85 33.83
N PRO A 385 19.07 -4.18 34.67
CA PRO A 385 20.04 -4.84 35.53
C PRO A 385 19.41 -5.96 36.36
N ASN A 386 20.16 -7.04 36.60
CA ASN A 386 19.74 -8.06 37.55
C ASN A 386 19.89 -7.54 38.97
N GLY A 387 18.87 -7.75 39.80
CA GLY A 387 18.92 -7.38 41.20
C GLY A 387 17.55 -7.06 41.78
N LYS A 388 17.57 -6.37 42.92
CA LYS A 388 16.38 -6.04 43.68
C LYS A 388 15.77 -4.74 43.19
N TYR A 389 14.46 -4.77 42.94
CA TYR A 389 13.69 -3.62 42.50
C TYR A 389 12.49 -3.39 43.40
N THR A 390 12.06 -2.13 43.47
CA THR A 390 10.80 -1.73 44.11
C THR A 390 9.94 -0.98 43.10
N VAL A 391 8.70 -1.43 42.94
CA VAL A 391 7.66 -0.73 42.17
C VAL A 391 6.70 -0.07 43.16
N ARG A 392 6.41 1.20 42.94
CA ARG A 392 5.43 1.95 43.72
C ARG A 392 4.46 2.70 42.81
N ALA A 393 3.20 2.81 43.22
CA ALA A 393 2.16 3.52 42.47
C ALA A 393 1.11 4.15 43.39
N ALA A 394 0.53 5.27 42.97
CA ALA A 394 -0.63 5.87 43.62
C ALA A 394 -1.90 5.20 43.10
N ILE A 395 -2.67 4.57 43.99
CA ILE A 395 -3.86 3.80 43.60
C ILE A 395 -5.04 4.20 44.46
N SER A 396 -6.17 4.55 43.83
CA SER A 396 -7.45 4.81 44.48
C SER A 396 -8.51 3.88 43.91
N SER A 397 -9.01 2.97 44.73
CA SER A 397 -9.86 1.88 44.24
C SER A 397 -11.14 1.68 45.06
N SER A 398 -12.18 1.18 44.40
CA SER A 398 -13.44 0.72 45.00
C SER A 398 -13.82 -0.59 44.32
N PHE A 399 -13.80 -1.70 45.05
CA PHE A 399 -14.02 -3.03 44.49
C PHE A 399 -14.53 -4.03 45.54
N LYS A 400 -15.05 -5.16 45.08
CA LYS A 400 -15.18 -6.42 45.83
C LYS A 400 -14.34 -7.47 45.13
N GLY A 401 -13.70 -8.39 45.85
CA GLY A 401 -12.74 -9.35 45.28
C GLY A 401 -11.31 -8.95 45.61
N THR A 402 -10.37 -9.15 44.68
CA THR A 402 -8.94 -8.86 44.88
C THR A 402 -8.38 -7.93 43.79
N VAL A 403 -7.56 -6.99 44.23
CA VAL A 403 -6.69 -6.18 43.38
C VAL A 403 -5.29 -6.27 43.99
N LYS A 404 -4.28 -6.60 43.20
CA LYS A 404 -2.90 -6.70 43.67
C LYS A 404 -1.98 -5.87 42.79
N LEU A 405 -1.10 -5.08 43.41
CA LEU A 405 0.07 -4.55 42.71
C LEU A 405 1.11 -5.66 42.64
N TYR A 406 1.68 -5.92 41.47
CA TYR A 406 2.69 -6.95 41.32
C TYR A 406 3.87 -6.48 40.47
N MET A 407 4.99 -7.16 40.66
CA MET A 407 6.16 -7.12 39.82
C MET A 407 6.75 -8.54 39.72
N ASN A 408 6.79 -9.11 38.51
CA ASN A 408 7.05 -10.52 38.29
C ASN A 408 6.24 -11.38 39.29
N ASP A 409 6.92 -12.18 40.12
CA ASP A 409 6.30 -13.06 41.12
C ASP A 409 5.99 -12.40 42.46
N SER A 410 6.43 -11.15 42.68
CA SER A 410 6.16 -10.41 43.91
C SER A 410 4.85 -9.66 43.80
N GLU A 411 3.98 -9.81 44.81
CA GLU A 411 2.67 -9.17 44.83
C GLU A 411 2.32 -8.56 46.19
N LYS A 412 1.48 -7.52 46.16
CA LYS A 412 0.89 -6.90 47.34
C LYS A 412 -0.60 -6.68 47.12
N SER A 413 -1.41 -7.33 47.96
CA SER A 413 -2.85 -7.12 47.98
C SER A 413 -3.21 -5.70 48.42
N LEU A 414 -4.11 -5.07 47.67
CA LEU A 414 -4.59 -3.73 47.94
C LEU A 414 -5.91 -3.78 48.72
N SER A 415 -6.17 -2.72 49.48
CA SER A 415 -7.48 -2.46 50.09
C SER A 415 -8.20 -1.37 49.30
N ALA A 416 -9.54 -1.39 49.31
CA ALA A 416 -10.32 -0.30 48.74
C ALA A 416 -10.02 1.04 49.47
N GLY A 417 -9.98 2.13 48.73
CA GLY A 417 -9.54 3.45 49.18
C GLY A 417 -8.32 3.95 48.39
N GLY A 418 -7.85 5.14 48.74
CA GLY A 418 -6.61 5.73 48.22
C GLY A 418 -5.39 5.31 49.03
N THR A 419 -4.36 4.80 48.37
CA THR A 419 -3.10 4.39 49.00
C THR A 419 -1.91 4.54 48.04
N TRP A 420 -0.71 4.69 48.61
CA TRP A 420 0.53 4.43 47.89
C TRP A 420 0.88 2.96 48.07
N ALA A 421 0.73 2.19 47.01
CA ALA A 421 1.08 0.78 46.99
C ALA A 421 2.54 0.62 46.59
N GLU A 422 3.23 -0.32 47.21
CA GLU A 422 4.64 -0.59 46.97
C GLU A 422 4.90 -2.09 47.10
N VAL A 423 5.58 -2.67 46.11
CA VAL A 423 5.99 -4.06 46.08
C VAL A 423 7.48 -4.14 45.74
N THR A 424 8.19 -5.03 46.41
CA THR A 424 9.62 -5.27 46.17
C THR A 424 9.82 -6.69 45.65
N GLY A 425 10.66 -6.82 44.62
CA GLY A 425 10.89 -8.06 43.92
C GLY A 425 12.26 -8.12 43.26
N VAL A 426 12.47 -9.16 42.47
CA VAL A 426 13.77 -9.47 41.85
C VAL A 426 13.61 -9.56 40.35
N VAL A 427 14.54 -8.94 39.63
CA VAL A 427 14.75 -9.09 38.19
C VAL A 427 16.02 -9.92 37.99
N PHE A 428 15.98 -10.94 37.13
CA PHE A 428 17.07 -11.92 37.03
C PHE A 428 17.49 -12.32 35.59
N ASP A 429 16.74 -11.88 34.60
CA ASP A 429 16.97 -12.11 33.16
C ASP A 429 16.82 -10.79 32.37
N GLY A 430 16.92 -9.67 33.09
CA GLY A 430 16.62 -8.34 32.59
C GLY A 430 15.16 -8.06 32.23
N ASN A 431 14.24 -8.99 32.49
CA ASN A 431 12.81 -8.82 32.21
C ASN A 431 12.00 -8.53 33.48
N LEU A 432 11.12 -7.54 33.37
CA LEU A 432 10.21 -7.13 34.42
C LEU A 432 8.82 -6.93 33.84
N GLU A 433 7.86 -7.74 34.26
CA GLU A 433 6.44 -7.46 34.11
C GLU A 433 5.94 -6.78 35.40
N LEU A 434 5.26 -5.63 35.30
CA LEU A 434 4.68 -4.97 36.47
C LEU A 434 3.31 -4.39 36.16
N GLY A 435 2.44 -4.33 37.18
CA GLY A 435 1.11 -3.78 37.02
C GLY A 435 0.12 -4.23 38.07
N LEU A 436 -1.16 -4.30 37.69
CA LEU A 436 -2.25 -4.77 38.55
C LEU A 436 -2.82 -6.10 38.07
N ASP A 437 -2.95 -7.05 39.00
CA ASP A 437 -3.72 -8.27 38.83
C ASP A 437 -5.11 -8.08 39.47
N LEU A 438 -6.15 -8.30 38.68
CA LEU A 438 -7.53 -7.92 38.96
C LEU A 438 -8.42 -9.16 38.93
N ALA A 439 -9.00 -9.53 40.07
CA ALA A 439 -10.07 -10.53 40.15
C ALA A 439 -11.20 -9.96 41.03
N THR A 440 -11.96 -9.05 40.44
CA THR A 440 -12.99 -8.27 41.13
C THR A 440 -14.40 -8.71 40.72
N SER A 441 -15.41 -8.29 41.48
CA SER A 441 -16.82 -8.57 41.24
C SER A 441 -17.67 -7.31 41.45
N GLY A 442 -18.90 -7.31 40.92
CA GLY A 442 -19.81 -6.18 41.03
C GLY A 442 -19.44 -5.03 40.10
N SER A 443 -19.38 -3.80 40.62
CA SER A 443 -19.06 -2.60 39.86
C SER A 443 -17.75 -1.94 40.36
N PRO A 444 -16.59 -2.47 39.97
CA PRO A 444 -15.31 -1.95 40.41
C PRO A 444 -14.93 -0.64 39.68
N THR A 445 -14.25 0.26 40.40
CA THR A 445 -13.57 1.45 39.88
C THR A 445 -12.14 1.46 40.43
N ILE A 446 -11.13 1.55 39.57
CA ILE A 446 -9.72 1.57 39.96
C ILE A 446 -9.06 2.73 39.23
N ASP A 447 -8.64 3.75 39.98
CA ASP A 447 -7.85 4.88 39.52
C ASP A 447 -6.38 4.64 39.91
N MET A 448 -5.44 4.88 39.00
CA MET A 448 -4.00 4.69 39.23
C MET A 448 -3.16 5.76 38.53
N ASP A 449 -2.03 6.11 39.16
CA ASP A 449 -1.09 7.14 38.70
C ASP A 449 0.31 6.94 39.30
N ASP A 450 1.28 7.73 38.83
CA ASP A 450 2.62 7.90 39.42
C ASP A 450 3.37 6.57 39.68
N PHE A 451 3.50 5.71 38.67
CA PHE A 451 4.35 4.51 38.79
C PHE A 451 5.83 4.90 38.89
N THR A 452 6.55 4.38 39.88
CA THR A 452 7.99 4.58 40.06
C THR A 452 8.71 3.25 40.17
N LEU A 453 9.94 3.19 39.65
CA LEU A 453 10.80 2.00 39.68
C LEU A 453 12.15 2.35 40.31
N SER A 454 12.52 1.66 41.39
CA SER A 454 13.80 1.86 42.11
C SER A 454 14.65 0.60 42.06
N PHE A 455 15.92 0.72 41.67
CA PHE A 455 16.91 -0.36 41.72
C PHE A 455 17.77 -0.25 42.99
N HIS A 456 17.89 -1.35 43.73
CA HIS A 456 18.59 -1.41 45.02
C HIS A 456 19.93 -2.18 44.95
N GLY A 457 20.38 -2.57 43.74
CA GLY A 457 21.60 -3.36 43.57
C GLY A 457 21.36 -4.87 43.56
N ALA A 458 22.43 -5.61 43.30
CA ALA A 458 22.43 -7.07 43.39
C ALA A 458 22.49 -7.51 44.86
N ASP A 459 21.64 -8.47 45.24
CA ASP A 459 21.72 -9.11 46.56
C ASP A 459 21.55 -10.64 46.45
N LYS A 460 22.28 -11.36 47.29
CA LYS A 460 22.36 -12.82 47.26
C LYS A 460 21.03 -13.48 47.61
N GLU A 461 20.26 -12.93 48.54
CA GLU A 461 18.99 -13.51 48.98
C GLU A 461 17.96 -13.50 47.84
N SER A 462 17.95 -12.41 47.07
CA SER A 462 17.13 -12.20 45.88
C SER A 462 17.43 -13.23 44.78
N TYR A 463 18.70 -13.49 44.47
CA TYR A 463 19.06 -14.51 43.47
C TYR A 463 18.76 -15.93 43.96
N MET A 464 18.97 -16.21 45.26
CA MET A 464 18.58 -17.49 45.84
C MET A 464 17.07 -17.75 45.77
N ALA A 465 16.26 -16.70 45.90
CA ALA A 465 14.81 -16.80 45.74
C ALA A 465 14.41 -17.13 44.30
N VAL A 466 15.10 -16.59 43.29
CA VAL A 466 14.89 -16.93 41.87
C VAL A 466 15.30 -18.36 41.61
N LEU A 467 16.47 -18.77 42.11
CA LEU A 467 16.97 -20.13 41.94
C LEU A 467 16.00 -21.16 42.50
N THR A 468 15.42 -20.89 43.67
CA THR A 468 14.41 -21.76 44.28
C THR A 468 13.16 -21.90 43.40
N ARG A 469 12.75 -20.85 42.68
CA ARG A 469 11.57 -20.89 41.79
C ARG A 469 11.86 -21.65 40.50
N GLN A 470 12.94 -21.31 39.81
CA GLN A 470 13.34 -22.04 38.60
C GLN A 470 13.59 -23.52 38.92
N MET A 471 14.12 -23.84 40.11
CA MET A 471 14.29 -25.22 40.56
C MET A 471 12.95 -25.97 40.67
N LYS A 472 11.85 -25.31 41.08
CA LYS A 472 10.52 -25.94 41.08
C LYS A 472 10.03 -26.22 39.67
N GLN A 473 10.22 -25.28 38.74
CA GLN A 473 9.85 -25.48 37.33
C GLN A 473 10.68 -26.60 36.71
N ALA A 474 11.98 -26.60 36.95
CA ALA A 474 12.89 -27.65 36.54
C ALA A 474 12.48 -29.04 37.07
N VAL A 475 12.01 -29.13 38.31
CA VAL A 475 11.42 -30.38 38.84
C VAL A 475 10.14 -30.77 38.10
N ALA A 476 9.28 -29.81 37.74
CA ALA A 476 8.08 -30.08 36.94
C ALA A 476 8.42 -30.54 35.51
N ASP A 477 9.40 -29.90 34.86
CA ASP A 477 9.86 -30.25 33.51
C ASP A 477 10.44 -31.67 33.49
N THR A 478 11.30 -32.00 34.44
CA THR A 478 11.86 -33.36 34.56
C THR A 478 10.78 -34.42 34.85
N LEU A 479 9.70 -34.08 35.55
CA LEU A 479 8.52 -34.95 35.71
C LEU A 479 7.76 -35.12 34.38
N ALA A 480 7.60 -34.06 33.59
CA ALA A 480 6.96 -34.13 32.29
C ALA A 480 7.77 -34.99 31.31
N MET A 481 9.09 -34.80 31.26
CA MET A 481 10.03 -35.58 30.45
C MET A 481 10.01 -37.09 30.78
N THR A 482 9.76 -37.45 32.04
CA THR A 482 9.68 -38.85 32.50
C THR A 482 8.28 -39.44 32.46
N GLY A 483 7.25 -38.62 32.34
CA GLY A 483 5.84 -39.03 32.33
C GLY A 483 5.41 -39.73 31.03
N HIS A 484 6.18 -39.58 29.94
CA HIS A 484 5.87 -40.13 28.61
C HIS A 484 4.42 -39.87 28.17
N THR A 485 3.94 -38.64 28.30
CA THR A 485 2.64 -38.25 27.75
C THR A 485 2.74 -38.19 26.23
N GLY A 486 1.72 -38.67 25.50
CA GLY A 486 1.73 -38.72 24.03
C GLY A 486 1.82 -37.36 23.32
N ASP A 487 1.70 -36.27 24.09
CA ASP A 487 1.74 -34.89 23.63
C ASP A 487 3.16 -34.28 23.67
N LEU A 488 4.19 -35.00 24.13
CA LEU A 488 5.57 -34.52 24.22
C LEU A 488 6.53 -35.36 23.35
N PRO A 489 7.63 -34.78 22.84
CA PRO A 489 8.64 -35.54 22.09
C PRO A 489 9.37 -36.53 23.01
N GLY A 490 9.81 -37.65 22.43
CA GLY A 490 10.59 -38.67 23.14
C GLY A 490 12.00 -38.20 23.50
N TYR A 491 12.61 -37.38 22.65
CA TYR A 491 13.89 -36.73 22.94
C TYR A 491 13.69 -35.53 23.87
N ASN A 492 14.59 -35.40 24.85
CA ASN A 492 14.60 -34.32 25.82
C ASN A 492 16.02 -34.12 26.38
N ASN A 493 16.24 -33.02 27.08
CA ASN A 493 17.53 -32.67 27.70
C ASN A 493 17.56 -32.92 29.21
N ILE A 494 16.88 -33.96 29.71
CA ILE A 494 16.75 -34.26 31.15
C ILE A 494 18.09 -34.36 31.89
N GLU A 495 19.15 -34.83 31.23
CA GLU A 495 20.48 -34.93 31.84
C GLU A 495 21.10 -33.54 32.11
N GLN A 496 20.82 -32.54 31.27
CA GLN A 496 21.26 -31.16 31.50
C GLN A 496 20.61 -30.60 32.75
N TYR A 497 19.29 -30.80 32.91
CA TYR A 497 18.58 -30.45 34.14
C TYR A 497 19.18 -31.17 35.35
N ARG A 498 19.45 -32.47 35.27
CA ARG A 498 20.03 -33.25 36.40
C ARG A 498 21.39 -32.73 36.84
N GLU A 499 22.27 -32.37 35.90
CA GLU A 499 23.58 -31.80 36.24
C GLU A 499 23.45 -30.43 36.91
N VAL A 500 22.60 -29.53 36.39
CA VAL A 500 22.40 -28.22 37.04
C VAL A 500 21.75 -28.37 38.41
N MET A 501 20.77 -29.26 38.56
CA MET A 501 20.14 -29.54 39.86
C MET A 501 21.14 -30.07 40.91
N LYS A 502 22.20 -30.76 40.48
CA LYS A 502 23.27 -31.22 41.37
C LYS A 502 24.12 -30.06 41.85
N ASP A 503 24.45 -29.10 40.99
CA ASP A 503 25.15 -27.87 41.36
C ASP A 503 24.34 -27.05 42.36
N VAL A 504 23.02 -26.92 42.17
CA VAL A 504 22.10 -26.27 43.13
C VAL A 504 22.17 -26.93 44.52
N ASN A 505 22.20 -28.27 44.57
CA ASN A 505 22.25 -29.01 45.83
C ASN A 505 23.61 -28.92 46.55
N LEU A 506 24.68 -28.57 45.84
CA LEU A 506 26.04 -28.40 46.39
C LEU A 506 26.33 -26.95 46.81
N LEU A 507 25.40 -26.02 46.55
CA LEU A 507 25.59 -24.61 46.86
C LEU A 507 25.67 -24.37 48.37
N SER A 508 26.80 -23.80 48.81
CA SER A 508 27.06 -23.43 50.21
C SER A 508 26.28 -22.17 50.64
N SER A 509 25.90 -22.09 51.93
CA SER A 509 25.34 -20.85 52.51
C SER A 509 26.26 -19.64 52.38
N ASP A 510 27.57 -19.85 52.19
CA ASP A 510 28.59 -18.81 52.09
C ASP A 510 29.07 -18.57 50.64
N ALA A 511 28.40 -19.15 49.63
CA ALA A 511 28.76 -18.97 48.21
C ALA A 511 28.76 -17.50 47.78
N GLU A 512 29.67 -17.12 46.87
CA GLU A 512 29.67 -15.79 46.27
C GLU A 512 28.48 -15.61 45.32
N ILE A 513 28.03 -14.37 45.12
CA ILE A 513 26.89 -14.04 44.23
C ILE A 513 27.12 -14.56 42.81
N SER A 514 28.36 -14.48 42.31
CA SER A 514 28.77 -14.95 40.99
C SER A 514 28.54 -16.44 40.75
N GLU A 515 28.68 -17.28 41.79
CA GLU A 515 28.41 -18.71 41.69
C GLU A 515 26.90 -19.01 41.61
N VAL A 516 26.08 -18.20 42.30
CA VAL A 516 24.61 -18.29 42.21
C VAL A 516 24.13 -17.88 40.81
N GLU A 517 24.70 -16.81 40.24
CA GLU A 517 24.40 -16.36 38.88
C GLU A 517 24.78 -17.40 37.82
N ARG A 518 25.95 -18.03 37.95
CA ARG A 518 26.37 -19.11 37.04
C ARG A 518 25.34 -20.26 37.02
N ILE A 519 24.97 -20.76 38.19
CA ILE A 519 24.04 -21.90 38.31
C ILE A 519 22.65 -21.55 37.76
N LEU A 520 22.19 -20.34 38.03
CA LEU A 520 20.95 -19.84 37.47
C LEU A 520 21.00 -19.72 35.93
N SER A 521 22.10 -19.25 35.36
CA SER A 521 22.30 -19.19 33.91
C SER A 521 22.34 -20.58 33.28
N ASP A 522 22.99 -21.54 33.93
CA ASP A 522 23.01 -22.94 33.48
C ASP A 522 21.60 -23.55 33.53
N LEU A 523 20.79 -23.21 34.55
CA LEU A 523 19.42 -23.68 34.69
C LEU A 523 18.50 -23.09 33.62
N ALA A 524 18.61 -21.78 33.39
CA ALA A 524 17.88 -21.09 32.32
C ALA A 524 18.23 -21.70 30.95
N SER A 525 19.51 -21.97 30.68
CA SER A 525 19.96 -22.62 29.43
C SER A 525 19.37 -24.02 29.26
N ALA A 526 19.22 -24.78 30.34
CA ALA A 526 18.54 -26.08 30.29
C ALA A 526 17.04 -25.93 29.99
N MET A 527 16.39 -24.91 30.55
CA MET A 527 14.97 -24.64 30.29
C MET A 527 14.71 -24.18 28.85
N GLU A 528 15.53 -23.26 28.33
CA GLU A 528 15.43 -22.80 26.94
C GLU A 528 15.65 -23.93 25.93
N GLU A 529 16.63 -24.82 26.17
CA GLU A 529 16.85 -25.98 25.30
C GLU A 529 15.64 -26.93 25.30
N TRP A 530 14.94 -27.09 26.43
CA TRP A 530 13.71 -27.89 26.48
C TRP A 530 12.59 -27.27 25.65
N GLU A 531 12.39 -25.96 25.75
CA GLU A 531 11.43 -25.22 24.92
C GLU A 531 11.77 -25.31 23.43
N SER A 532 13.05 -25.16 23.07
CA SER A 532 13.51 -25.30 21.69
C SER A 532 13.22 -26.69 21.12
N ILE A 533 13.45 -27.75 21.91
CA ILE A 533 13.11 -29.12 21.51
C ILE A 533 11.61 -29.23 21.23
N GLN A 534 10.75 -28.71 22.10
CA GLN A 534 9.30 -28.75 21.89
C GLN A 534 8.89 -28.01 20.60
N ILE A 535 9.44 -26.83 20.35
CA ILE A 535 9.15 -26.04 19.15
C ILE A 535 9.54 -26.81 17.88
N ASP A 536 10.75 -27.35 17.82
CA ASP A 536 11.23 -28.06 16.63
C ASP A 536 10.37 -29.29 16.32
N TYR A 537 10.06 -30.10 17.34
CA TYR A 537 9.24 -31.30 17.17
C TYR A 537 7.75 -31.00 16.94
N SER A 538 7.24 -29.85 17.39
CA SER A 538 5.85 -29.43 17.08
C SER A 538 5.63 -29.25 15.58
N ARG A 539 6.64 -28.77 14.84
CA ARG A 539 6.62 -28.66 13.37
C ARG A 539 6.34 -30.01 12.72
N LEU A 540 6.98 -31.06 13.23
CA LEU A 540 6.81 -32.43 12.74
C LEU A 540 5.39 -32.95 13.02
N LYS A 541 4.85 -32.67 14.20
CA LYS A 541 3.50 -33.08 14.60
C LYS A 541 2.40 -32.39 13.78
N ASP A 542 2.59 -31.10 13.49
CA ASP A 542 1.67 -30.33 12.64
C ASP A 542 1.69 -30.84 11.19
N ALA A 543 2.87 -31.16 10.67
CA ALA A 543 3.04 -31.73 9.34
C ALA A 543 2.43 -33.15 9.23
N GLU A 544 2.62 -33.99 10.25
CA GLU A 544 1.98 -35.30 10.37
C GLU A 544 0.46 -35.17 10.27
N LYS A 545 -0.15 -34.31 11.09
CA LYS A 545 -1.59 -34.08 11.09
C LYS A 545 -2.10 -33.55 9.74
N LYS A 546 -1.34 -32.66 9.09
CA LYS A 546 -1.68 -32.12 7.77
C LYS A 546 -1.68 -33.24 6.71
N LEU A 547 -0.65 -34.09 6.71
CA LEU A 547 -0.54 -35.21 5.79
C LEU A 547 -1.60 -36.29 6.05
N GLU A 548 -1.86 -36.66 7.31
CA GLU A 548 -2.93 -37.61 7.67
C GLU A 548 -4.29 -37.14 7.15
N ASN A 549 -4.62 -35.86 7.34
CA ASN A 549 -5.87 -35.29 6.82
C ASN A 549 -5.94 -35.39 5.29
N ALA A 550 -4.86 -35.05 4.58
CA ALA A 550 -4.80 -35.14 3.12
C ALA A 550 -4.95 -36.59 2.62
N ILE A 551 -4.30 -37.55 3.27
CA ILE A 551 -4.43 -38.98 2.98
C ILE A 551 -5.88 -39.45 3.18
N ASN A 552 -6.52 -39.03 4.28
CA ASN A 552 -7.86 -39.47 4.65
C ASN A 552 -8.94 -39.01 3.67
N VAL A 553 -8.79 -37.81 3.08
CA VAL A 553 -9.75 -37.27 2.10
C VAL A 553 -9.43 -37.65 0.65
N SER A 554 -8.24 -38.20 0.38
CA SER A 554 -7.82 -38.56 -0.97
C SER A 554 -8.34 -39.92 -1.42
N ASP A 555 -8.64 -40.08 -2.71
CA ASP A 555 -8.99 -41.37 -3.34
C ASP A 555 -7.76 -42.08 -3.94
N TYR A 556 -6.56 -41.73 -3.49
CA TYR A 556 -5.32 -42.35 -3.98
C TYR A 556 -5.32 -43.88 -3.76
N PRO A 557 -5.05 -44.74 -4.76
CA PRO A 557 -5.34 -46.18 -4.70
C PRO A 557 -4.48 -46.98 -3.71
N ASP A 558 -3.19 -46.66 -3.60
CA ASP A 558 -2.25 -47.28 -2.63
C ASP A 558 -1.60 -46.19 -1.78
N LYS A 559 -2.04 -46.06 -0.53
CA LYS A 559 -1.58 -45.03 0.41
C LYS A 559 -0.40 -45.47 1.28
N SER A 560 0.17 -46.66 1.03
CA SER A 560 1.18 -47.28 1.89
C SER A 560 2.49 -46.49 1.97
N CYS A 561 2.89 -45.83 0.89
CA CYS A 561 4.05 -44.93 0.87
C CYS A 561 3.86 -43.73 1.84
N PHE A 562 2.71 -43.07 1.79
CA PHE A 562 2.40 -41.95 2.67
C PHE A 562 2.28 -42.39 4.14
N GLN A 563 1.68 -43.56 4.39
CA GLN A 563 1.61 -44.12 5.74
C GLN A 563 2.99 -44.48 6.30
N SER A 564 3.93 -44.88 5.45
CA SER A 564 5.32 -45.13 5.85
C SER A 564 6.01 -43.84 6.31
N LEU A 565 5.74 -42.71 5.64
CA LEU A 565 6.24 -41.39 6.04
C LEU A 565 5.60 -40.91 7.35
N ILE A 566 4.29 -41.15 7.58
CA ILE A 566 3.65 -40.93 8.89
C ILE A 566 4.37 -41.74 9.98
N ASN A 567 4.67 -43.02 9.71
CA ASN A 567 5.36 -43.87 10.67
C ASN A 567 6.80 -43.40 10.94
N GLU A 568 7.50 -42.86 9.93
CA GLU A 568 8.82 -42.25 10.07
C GLU A 568 8.76 -41.01 10.98
N MET A 569 7.82 -40.08 10.71
CA MET A 569 7.62 -38.89 11.54
C MET A 569 7.27 -39.25 12.98
N ASN A 570 6.35 -40.20 13.19
CA ASN A 570 5.96 -40.64 14.52
C ASN A 570 7.13 -41.33 15.24
N GLY A 571 7.93 -42.13 14.52
CA GLY A 571 9.15 -42.74 15.05
C GLY A 571 10.22 -41.72 15.45
N MET A 572 10.36 -40.64 14.70
CA MET A 572 11.22 -39.51 15.07
C MET A 572 10.68 -38.77 16.29
N TYR A 573 9.38 -38.47 16.30
CA TYR A 573 8.73 -37.75 17.40
C TYR A 573 8.81 -38.50 18.72
N THR A 574 8.59 -39.81 18.70
CA THR A 574 8.57 -40.66 19.91
C THR A 574 9.95 -41.21 20.30
N GLY A 575 10.96 -41.05 19.43
CA GLY A 575 12.31 -41.57 19.67
C GLY A 575 13.09 -40.77 20.71
N GLU A 576 13.93 -41.46 21.49
CA GLU A 576 14.76 -40.85 22.54
C GLU A 576 16.06 -40.19 22.01
N LYS A 577 16.27 -40.17 20.69
CA LYS A 577 17.47 -39.58 20.06
C LYS A 577 17.13 -38.24 19.43
N ASP A 578 18.07 -37.30 19.50
CA ASP A 578 17.95 -36.01 18.83
C ASP A 578 17.83 -36.21 17.31
N ALA A 579 16.64 -35.90 16.79
CA ALA A 579 16.29 -36.00 15.38
C ALA A 579 16.05 -34.63 14.73
N ARG A 580 16.31 -33.53 15.47
CA ARG A 580 16.15 -32.15 14.95
C ARG A 580 16.94 -31.90 13.66
N PRO A 581 18.19 -32.39 13.51
CA PRO A 581 18.94 -32.19 12.26
C PRO A 581 18.28 -32.80 11.00
N GLN A 582 17.33 -33.73 11.17
CA GLN A 582 16.63 -34.41 10.07
C GLN A 582 15.20 -33.89 9.85
N ILE A 583 14.67 -33.02 10.73
CA ILE A 583 13.27 -32.55 10.65
C ILE A 583 13.01 -31.88 9.31
N ASP A 584 13.87 -30.95 8.88
CA ASP A 584 13.67 -30.21 7.63
C ASP A 584 13.65 -31.14 6.40
N GLU A 585 14.53 -32.15 6.34
CA GLU A 585 14.54 -33.14 5.26
C GLU A 585 13.24 -33.96 5.20
N VAL A 586 12.65 -34.27 6.35
CA VAL A 586 11.39 -35.01 6.42
C VAL A 586 10.20 -34.12 6.09
N LEU A 587 10.23 -32.84 6.47
CA LEU A 587 9.21 -31.87 6.08
C LEU A 587 9.19 -31.67 4.56
N ASP A 588 10.35 -31.64 3.90
CA ASP A 588 10.43 -31.60 2.43
C ASP A 588 9.74 -32.82 1.79
N LYS A 589 9.94 -34.03 2.33
CA LYS A 589 9.25 -35.25 1.86
C LYS A 589 7.73 -35.18 2.09
N VAL A 590 7.27 -34.54 3.18
CA VAL A 590 5.84 -34.31 3.43
C VAL A 590 5.25 -33.37 2.39
N ASP A 591 5.95 -32.29 2.04
CA ASP A 591 5.50 -31.36 1.01
C ASP A 591 5.44 -32.03 -0.37
N GLU A 592 6.41 -32.89 -0.72
CA GLU A 592 6.36 -33.73 -1.93
C GLU A 592 5.14 -34.67 -1.92
N ALA A 593 4.86 -35.33 -0.79
CA ALA A 593 3.71 -36.22 -0.65
C ALA A 593 2.37 -35.48 -0.78
N LEU A 594 2.26 -34.29 -0.19
CA LEU A 594 1.09 -33.43 -0.32
C LEU A 594 0.88 -32.99 -1.78
N ALA A 595 1.97 -32.63 -2.48
CA ALA A 595 1.91 -32.27 -3.89
C ALA A 595 1.49 -33.45 -4.78
N GLU A 596 1.95 -34.67 -4.50
CA GLU A 596 1.54 -35.87 -5.23
C GLU A 596 0.05 -36.19 -5.03
N LEU A 597 -0.46 -36.08 -3.79
CA LEU A 597 -1.88 -36.24 -3.48
C LEU A 597 -2.76 -35.22 -4.21
N ASP A 598 -2.31 -33.96 -4.30
CA ASP A 598 -3.03 -32.92 -5.02
C ASP A 598 -2.98 -33.13 -6.54
N ALA A 599 -1.82 -33.50 -7.10
CA ALA A 599 -1.69 -33.83 -8.52
C ALA A 599 -2.59 -35.00 -8.93
N TYR A 600 -2.73 -36.01 -8.07
CA TYR A 600 -3.67 -37.11 -8.29
C TYR A 600 -5.13 -36.64 -8.30
N ARG A 601 -5.52 -35.80 -7.33
CA ARG A 601 -6.86 -35.20 -7.28
C ARG A 601 -7.18 -34.45 -8.57
N VAL A 602 -6.27 -33.60 -9.03
CA VAL A 602 -6.41 -32.82 -10.27
C VAL A 602 -6.53 -33.74 -11.49
N LEU A 603 -5.72 -34.81 -11.57
CA LEU A 603 -5.81 -35.78 -12.66
C LEU A 603 -7.19 -36.44 -12.74
N VAL A 604 -7.72 -36.92 -11.61
CA VAL A 604 -9.03 -37.60 -11.56
C VAL A 604 -10.17 -36.63 -11.89
N GLU A 605 -10.10 -35.39 -11.39
CA GLU A 605 -11.06 -34.34 -11.72
C GLU A 605 -11.09 -34.04 -13.23
N LEU A 606 -9.92 -33.88 -13.86
CA LEU A 606 -9.80 -33.60 -15.30
C LEU A 606 -10.25 -34.78 -16.16
N ILE A 607 -9.89 -36.01 -15.79
CA ILE A 607 -10.36 -37.21 -16.47
C ILE A 607 -11.90 -37.25 -16.47
N THR A 608 -12.52 -37.02 -15.31
CA THR A 608 -13.97 -37.04 -15.15
C THR A 608 -14.65 -35.94 -15.95
N ASP A 609 -14.11 -34.72 -15.86
CA ASP A 609 -14.63 -33.54 -16.54
C ASP A 609 -14.49 -33.65 -18.07
N PHE A 610 -13.30 -33.97 -18.59
CA PHE A 610 -13.10 -34.15 -20.03
C PHE A 610 -13.89 -35.32 -20.60
N ASN A 611 -14.04 -36.43 -19.88
CA ASN A 611 -14.91 -37.52 -20.32
C ASN A 611 -16.37 -37.05 -20.41
N THR A 612 -16.86 -36.34 -19.40
CA THR A 612 -18.22 -35.78 -19.39
C THR A 612 -18.44 -34.80 -20.54
N ARG A 613 -17.52 -33.85 -20.74
CA ARG A 613 -17.63 -32.86 -21.83
C ARG A 613 -17.47 -33.49 -23.21
N MET A 614 -16.63 -34.52 -23.35
CA MET A 614 -16.48 -35.30 -24.58
C MET A 614 -17.75 -36.08 -24.90
N GLU A 615 -18.47 -36.64 -23.92
CA GLU A 615 -19.76 -37.32 -24.13
C GLU A 615 -20.89 -36.35 -24.52
N GLN A 616 -20.82 -35.10 -24.07
CA GLN A 616 -21.77 -34.03 -24.41
C GLN A 616 -21.52 -33.41 -25.80
N THR A 617 -20.38 -33.71 -26.43
CA THR A 617 -19.96 -33.14 -27.72
C THR A 617 -19.65 -34.24 -28.72
N GLN A 618 -19.56 -33.90 -30.01
CA GLN A 618 -19.22 -34.85 -31.08
C GLN A 618 -18.28 -34.19 -32.09
N TYR A 619 -17.17 -33.64 -31.60
CA TYR A 619 -16.18 -33.00 -32.46
C TYR A 619 -15.29 -34.05 -33.14
N PRO A 620 -14.62 -33.70 -34.25
CA PRO A 620 -13.58 -34.55 -34.82
C PRO A 620 -12.50 -34.94 -33.78
N GLY A 621 -11.80 -36.06 -33.96
CA GLY A 621 -10.77 -36.49 -33.01
C GLY A 621 -11.28 -37.02 -31.65
N GLN A 622 -12.58 -37.28 -31.49
CA GLN A 622 -13.16 -37.87 -30.27
C GLN A 622 -12.47 -39.18 -29.87
N GLU A 623 -12.14 -40.04 -30.85
CA GLU A 623 -11.44 -41.30 -30.58
C GLU A 623 -10.02 -41.07 -30.05
N ASP A 624 -9.31 -40.05 -30.55
CA ASP A 624 -7.96 -39.71 -30.10
C ASP A 624 -7.98 -39.22 -28.64
N LEU A 625 -8.93 -38.34 -28.29
CA LEU A 625 -9.11 -37.90 -26.90
C LEU A 625 -9.48 -39.06 -25.98
N LYS A 626 -10.39 -39.95 -26.42
CA LYS A 626 -10.80 -41.12 -25.65
C LYS A 626 -9.61 -42.02 -25.33
N ILE A 627 -8.72 -42.27 -26.29
CA ILE A 627 -7.48 -43.03 -26.06
C ILE A 627 -6.62 -42.37 -24.97
N VAL A 628 -6.46 -41.04 -25.01
CA VAL A 628 -5.67 -40.31 -24.00
C VAL A 628 -6.33 -40.34 -22.63
N ILE A 629 -7.67 -40.20 -22.55
CA ILE A 629 -8.44 -40.36 -21.30
C ILE A 629 -8.25 -41.77 -20.72
N GLU A 630 -8.34 -42.81 -21.55
CA GLU A 630 -8.12 -44.20 -21.12
C GLU A 630 -6.70 -44.41 -20.59
N GLN A 631 -5.68 -43.84 -21.26
CA GLN A 631 -4.29 -43.88 -20.79
C GLN A 631 -4.10 -43.15 -19.45
N ALA A 632 -4.74 -41.99 -19.28
CA ALA A 632 -4.73 -41.24 -18.03
C ALA A 632 -5.42 -42.03 -16.89
N TRP A 633 -6.53 -42.71 -17.18
CA TRP A 633 -7.20 -43.62 -16.25
C TRP A 633 -6.32 -44.80 -15.83
N GLU A 634 -5.54 -45.39 -16.74
CA GLU A 634 -4.60 -46.46 -16.40
C GLU A 634 -3.49 -45.96 -15.46
N VAL A 635 -3.02 -44.72 -15.63
CA VAL A 635 -2.10 -44.09 -14.67
C VAL A 635 -2.79 -43.87 -13.32
N ALA A 636 -4.01 -43.34 -13.30
CA ALA A 636 -4.75 -43.11 -12.07
C ALA A 636 -5.03 -44.39 -11.26
N LYS A 637 -5.08 -45.57 -11.90
CA LYS A 637 -5.20 -46.86 -11.19
C LYS A 637 -3.92 -47.26 -10.44
N ALA A 638 -2.75 -46.80 -10.90
CA ALA A 638 -1.45 -47.09 -10.30
C ALA A 638 -0.51 -45.86 -10.38
N PRO A 639 -0.81 -44.78 -9.64
CA PRO A 639 -0.16 -43.48 -9.79
C PRO A 639 1.25 -43.42 -9.18
N PHE A 640 1.59 -44.33 -8.27
CA PHE A 640 2.87 -44.31 -7.55
C PHE A 640 4.08 -44.31 -8.49
N GLY A 641 4.97 -43.32 -8.31
CA GLY A 641 6.18 -43.14 -9.11
C GLY A 641 5.92 -42.71 -10.55
N LYS A 642 4.69 -42.27 -10.88
CA LYS A 642 4.35 -41.70 -12.20
C LYS A 642 4.40 -40.18 -12.12
N ASP A 643 4.77 -39.57 -13.23
CA ASP A 643 4.71 -38.11 -13.39
C ASP A 643 3.27 -37.69 -13.71
N LEU A 644 2.49 -37.42 -12.67
CA LEU A 644 1.07 -37.06 -12.79
C LEU A 644 0.88 -35.69 -13.45
N THR A 645 1.86 -34.78 -13.30
CA THR A 645 1.85 -33.47 -13.95
C THR A 645 1.99 -33.61 -15.46
N GLU A 646 2.93 -34.42 -15.94
CA GLU A 646 3.09 -34.69 -17.38
C GLU A 646 1.86 -35.39 -17.98
N VAL A 647 1.24 -36.32 -17.26
CA VAL A 647 0.01 -36.99 -17.71
C VAL A 647 -1.15 -35.99 -17.79
N THR A 648 -1.30 -35.15 -16.77
CA THR A 648 -2.31 -34.07 -16.74
C THR A 648 -2.12 -33.11 -17.91
N LYS A 649 -0.87 -32.69 -18.17
CA LYS A 649 -0.53 -31.82 -19.29
C LYS A 649 -0.90 -32.44 -20.64
N ARG A 650 -0.55 -33.70 -20.87
CA ARG A 650 -0.93 -34.43 -22.10
C ARG A 650 -2.44 -34.52 -22.27
N LEU A 651 -3.14 -34.79 -21.17
CA LEU A 651 -4.60 -34.86 -21.17
C LEU A 651 -5.23 -33.51 -21.53
N ARG A 652 -4.74 -32.39 -20.96
CA ARG A 652 -5.19 -31.04 -21.33
C ARG A 652 -4.88 -30.70 -22.79
N GLN A 653 -3.70 -31.04 -23.28
CA GLN A 653 -3.32 -30.81 -24.69
C GLN A 653 -4.20 -31.61 -25.65
N ALA A 654 -4.52 -32.87 -25.33
CA ALA A 654 -5.45 -33.68 -26.09
C ALA A 654 -6.86 -33.08 -26.07
N TRP A 655 -7.31 -32.55 -24.93
CA TRP A 655 -8.56 -31.81 -24.84
C TRP A 655 -8.57 -30.58 -25.74
N THR A 656 -7.53 -29.73 -25.69
CA THR A 656 -7.41 -28.55 -26.55
C THR A 656 -7.47 -28.95 -28.03
N ALA A 657 -6.73 -29.99 -28.44
CA ALA A 657 -6.74 -30.49 -29.81
C ALA A 657 -8.11 -31.02 -30.25
N TYR A 658 -8.79 -31.80 -29.39
CA TYR A 658 -10.15 -32.27 -29.61
C TYR A 658 -11.14 -31.12 -29.75
N TYR A 659 -11.09 -30.15 -28.82
CA TYR A 659 -11.97 -28.99 -28.85
C TYR A 659 -11.76 -28.14 -30.09
N GLU A 660 -10.51 -27.87 -30.47
CA GLU A 660 -10.19 -27.05 -31.64
C GLU A 660 -10.54 -27.74 -32.97
N SER A 661 -10.63 -29.07 -32.99
CA SER A 661 -10.96 -29.83 -34.20
C SER A 661 -12.34 -29.50 -34.78
N GLN A 662 -13.24 -28.93 -33.98
CA GLN A 662 -14.56 -28.47 -34.43
C GLN A 662 -14.44 -27.30 -35.42
N PHE A 663 -13.33 -26.55 -35.38
CA PHE A 663 -13.07 -25.42 -36.26
C PHE A 663 -12.30 -25.89 -37.52
N THR A 664 -13.05 -26.29 -38.54
CA THR A 664 -12.52 -26.84 -39.78
C THR A 664 -12.11 -25.78 -40.81
N GLU A 665 -12.70 -24.60 -40.73
CA GLU A 665 -12.38 -23.46 -41.60
C GLU A 665 -11.23 -22.62 -41.05
N LYS A 666 -10.38 -22.11 -41.94
CA LYS A 666 -9.29 -21.19 -41.56
C LYS A 666 -9.78 -19.75 -41.65
N PRO A 667 -9.60 -18.93 -40.60
CA PRO A 667 -9.94 -17.53 -40.66
C PRO A 667 -9.08 -16.81 -41.71
N ILE A 668 -9.67 -15.82 -42.37
CA ILE A 668 -9.00 -14.93 -43.30
C ILE A 668 -8.84 -13.58 -42.61
N LYS A 669 -7.65 -12.99 -42.71
CA LYS A 669 -7.36 -11.68 -42.13
C LYS A 669 -8.39 -10.64 -42.54
N GLN A 670 -9.05 -10.10 -41.53
CA GLN A 670 -10.03 -9.03 -41.67
C GLN A 670 -9.88 -7.97 -40.58
N THR A 671 -10.24 -6.74 -40.94
CA THR A 671 -10.39 -5.65 -39.99
C THR A 671 -11.86 -5.53 -39.64
N VAL A 672 -12.22 -6.09 -38.50
CA VAL A 672 -13.58 -6.10 -37.98
C VAL A 672 -13.94 -4.73 -37.43
N SER A 673 -13.02 -4.11 -36.70
CA SER A 673 -13.29 -2.83 -36.08
C SER A 673 -12.08 -1.92 -35.93
N VAL A 674 -12.31 -0.61 -35.98
CA VAL A 674 -11.25 0.42 -35.88
C VAL A 674 -11.74 1.68 -35.20
N VAL A 675 -10.78 2.47 -34.70
CA VAL A 675 -11.00 3.88 -34.39
C VAL A 675 -10.60 4.72 -35.60
N ASP A 676 -11.59 5.28 -36.27
CA ASP A 676 -11.39 6.20 -37.38
C ASP A 676 -11.09 7.62 -36.87
N THR A 677 -9.85 8.04 -37.09
CA THR A 677 -9.33 9.36 -36.72
C THR A 677 -9.13 10.29 -37.91
N SER A 678 -9.61 9.90 -39.10
CA SER A 678 -9.44 10.66 -40.35
C SER A 678 -10.30 11.91 -40.41
N LEU A 679 -11.44 11.91 -39.71
CA LEU A 679 -12.51 12.91 -39.83
C LEU A 679 -13.13 12.98 -41.24
N ASP A 680 -12.91 11.97 -42.09
CA ASP A 680 -13.53 11.89 -43.41
C ASP A 680 -15.01 11.50 -43.28
N GLY A 681 -15.89 12.44 -43.65
CA GLY A 681 -17.33 12.28 -43.49
C GLY A 681 -17.84 12.30 -42.04
N SER A 682 -17.00 12.62 -41.04
CA SER A 682 -17.38 12.70 -39.63
C SER A 682 -16.96 14.02 -38.98
N GLU A 683 -17.68 14.43 -37.92
CA GLU A 683 -17.44 15.69 -37.22
C GLU A 683 -16.56 15.52 -35.96
N LYS A 684 -16.34 14.27 -35.56
CA LYS A 684 -15.52 13.78 -34.43
C LYS A 684 -14.91 12.42 -34.80
N PHE A 685 -13.98 11.91 -33.99
CA PHE A 685 -13.45 10.55 -34.17
C PHE A 685 -14.54 9.51 -33.94
N VAL A 686 -14.47 8.40 -34.67
CA VAL A 686 -15.59 7.45 -34.82
C VAL A 686 -15.13 6.02 -34.56
N LEU A 687 -15.88 5.25 -33.80
CA LEU A 687 -15.73 3.79 -33.78
C LEU A 687 -16.42 3.21 -35.01
N ARG A 688 -15.75 2.31 -35.73
CA ARG A 688 -16.34 1.62 -36.87
C ARG A 688 -16.33 0.12 -36.65
N VAL A 689 -17.44 -0.54 -36.98
CA VAL A 689 -17.58 -1.99 -37.07
C VAL A 689 -17.98 -2.30 -38.51
N ASP A 690 -17.24 -3.17 -39.19
CA ASP A 690 -17.45 -3.51 -40.60
C ASP A 690 -17.42 -2.29 -41.53
N GLY A 691 -16.56 -1.32 -41.19
CA GLY A 691 -16.45 -0.04 -41.88
C GLY A 691 -17.60 0.94 -41.62
N LYS A 692 -18.69 0.51 -40.97
CA LYS A 692 -19.85 1.35 -40.64
C LYS A 692 -19.63 2.11 -39.32
N PRO A 693 -20.02 3.39 -39.21
CA PRO A 693 -20.01 4.11 -37.94
C PRO A 693 -20.83 3.39 -36.88
N PHE A 694 -20.32 3.36 -35.65
CA PHE A 694 -20.94 2.65 -34.53
C PHE A 694 -20.87 3.48 -33.26
N TYR A 695 -22.01 3.65 -32.59
CA TYR A 695 -22.09 4.28 -31.28
C TYR A 695 -22.44 3.23 -30.22
N MET A 696 -21.56 3.04 -29.25
CA MET A 696 -21.76 2.05 -28.19
C MET A 696 -22.78 2.55 -27.17
N THR A 697 -23.87 1.82 -26.99
CA THR A 697 -24.61 1.81 -25.73
C THR A 697 -24.03 0.67 -24.91
N ASN A 698 -23.01 0.98 -24.09
CA ASN A 698 -22.17 -0.02 -23.42
C ASN A 698 -22.48 -0.15 -21.94
N VAL A 699 -22.29 -1.34 -21.39
CA VAL A 699 -22.20 -1.58 -19.95
C VAL A 699 -21.22 -2.70 -19.66
N GLN A 700 -20.44 -2.56 -18.59
CA GLN A 700 -19.60 -3.64 -18.09
C GLN A 700 -20.42 -4.68 -17.32
N LEU A 701 -20.07 -5.95 -17.50
CA LEU A 701 -20.62 -7.07 -16.75
C LEU A 701 -19.48 -7.92 -16.17
N ARG A 702 -19.27 -7.80 -14.86
CA ARG A 702 -18.31 -8.58 -14.06
C ARG A 702 -18.76 -10.04 -13.84
N THR A 703 -18.85 -10.81 -14.92
CA THR A 703 -19.22 -12.25 -14.90
C THR A 703 -18.33 -13.06 -13.95
N ASP A 704 -17.05 -12.70 -13.88
CA ASP A 704 -16.05 -13.25 -12.98
C ASP A 704 -16.40 -13.10 -11.51
N LYS A 705 -16.81 -11.91 -11.08
CA LYS A 705 -17.17 -11.69 -9.67
C LYS A 705 -18.53 -12.28 -9.34
N LEU A 706 -19.48 -12.23 -10.27
CA LEU A 706 -20.76 -12.92 -10.08
C LEU A 706 -20.53 -14.41 -9.82
N ARG A 707 -19.64 -15.06 -10.58
CA ARG A 707 -19.29 -16.46 -10.36
C ARG A 707 -18.42 -16.66 -9.11
N GLY A 708 -17.27 -15.99 -9.06
CA GLY A 708 -16.17 -16.27 -8.15
C GLY A 708 -16.27 -15.62 -6.78
N TYR A 709 -17.16 -14.64 -6.59
CA TYR A 709 -17.36 -13.91 -5.33
C TYR A 709 -18.79 -14.03 -4.83
N GLU A 710 -19.79 -13.97 -5.73
CA GLU A 710 -21.21 -14.06 -5.39
C GLU A 710 -21.80 -15.47 -5.57
N GLY A 711 -21.06 -16.39 -6.18
CA GLY A 711 -21.48 -17.80 -6.36
C GLY A 711 -22.61 -18.00 -7.38
N TRP A 712 -22.84 -17.07 -8.30
CA TRP A 712 -23.91 -17.17 -9.31
C TRP A 712 -23.71 -18.34 -10.26
N THR A 713 -24.82 -18.97 -10.65
CA THR A 713 -24.82 -20.01 -11.69
C THR A 713 -24.68 -19.41 -13.09
N GLU A 714 -24.20 -20.21 -14.04
CA GLU A 714 -24.10 -19.79 -15.45
C GLU A 714 -25.46 -19.39 -16.04
N GLU A 715 -26.55 -20.04 -15.63
CA GLU A 715 -27.90 -19.68 -16.07
C GLU A 715 -28.31 -18.27 -15.58
N ALA A 716 -27.96 -17.92 -14.34
CA ALA A 716 -28.23 -16.59 -13.80
C ALA A 716 -27.40 -15.51 -14.51
N ILE A 717 -26.13 -15.81 -14.82
CA ILE A 717 -25.26 -14.90 -15.57
C ILE A 717 -25.78 -14.71 -17.00
N GLU A 718 -26.22 -15.77 -17.70
CA GLU A 718 -26.82 -15.66 -19.03
C GLU A 718 -28.08 -14.78 -19.00
N LYS A 719 -28.94 -14.94 -17.98
CA LYS A 719 -30.12 -14.07 -17.79
C LYS A 719 -29.73 -12.59 -17.66
N ALA A 720 -28.60 -12.29 -17.01
CA ALA A 720 -28.08 -10.93 -16.94
C ALA A 720 -27.61 -10.42 -18.32
N VAL A 721 -26.93 -11.25 -19.11
CA VAL A 721 -26.55 -10.88 -20.49
C VAL A 721 -27.78 -10.59 -21.33
N LYS A 722 -28.82 -11.44 -21.27
CA LYS A 722 -30.09 -11.19 -21.95
C LYS A 722 -30.73 -9.89 -21.47
N GLN A 723 -30.76 -9.65 -20.16
CA GLN A 723 -31.36 -8.45 -19.60
C GLN A 723 -30.69 -7.18 -20.10
N ALA A 724 -29.37 -7.17 -20.29
CA ALA A 724 -28.67 -6.03 -20.88
C ALA A 724 -29.15 -5.72 -22.31
N ALA A 725 -29.39 -6.74 -23.14
CA ALA A 725 -29.99 -6.56 -24.46
C ALA A 725 -31.43 -6.03 -24.37
N ASP A 726 -32.24 -6.56 -23.45
CA ASP A 726 -33.61 -6.07 -23.19
C ASP A 726 -33.63 -4.61 -22.70
N ASP A 727 -32.55 -4.15 -22.05
CA ASP A 727 -32.34 -2.76 -21.64
C ASP A 727 -31.77 -1.85 -22.74
N HIS A 728 -31.71 -2.38 -23.97
CA HIS A 728 -31.23 -1.72 -25.18
C HIS A 728 -29.73 -1.38 -25.17
N PHE A 729 -28.92 -2.03 -24.33
CA PHE A 729 -27.48 -2.04 -24.59
C PHE A 729 -27.21 -2.77 -25.89
N ASN A 730 -26.22 -2.29 -26.65
CA ASN A 730 -25.78 -2.90 -27.90
C ASN A 730 -24.38 -3.51 -27.78
N THR A 731 -23.67 -3.20 -26.70
CA THR A 731 -22.33 -3.73 -26.40
C THR A 731 -22.24 -4.09 -24.92
N LEU A 732 -21.54 -5.19 -24.63
CA LEU A 732 -21.13 -5.57 -23.28
C LEU A 732 -19.62 -5.60 -23.17
N SER A 733 -19.10 -5.04 -22.08
CA SER A 733 -17.70 -5.16 -21.70
C SER A 733 -17.55 -6.29 -20.69
N ILE A 734 -16.85 -7.37 -21.04
CA ILE A 734 -16.76 -8.58 -20.22
C ILE A 734 -15.30 -8.94 -19.96
N PRO A 735 -14.88 -9.10 -18.69
CA PRO A 735 -13.52 -9.50 -18.37
C PRO A 735 -13.27 -10.98 -18.69
N VAL A 736 -12.08 -11.23 -19.22
CA VAL A 736 -11.54 -12.55 -19.51
C VAL A 736 -10.18 -12.65 -18.85
N PHE A 737 -9.99 -13.66 -18.01
CA PHE A 737 -8.78 -13.81 -17.20
C PHE A 737 -7.82 -14.82 -17.78
N TRP A 738 -6.53 -14.60 -17.52
CA TRP A 738 -5.46 -15.47 -18.01
C TRP A 738 -5.70 -16.93 -17.62
N ARG A 739 -5.95 -17.21 -16.33
CA ARG A 739 -6.15 -18.59 -15.85
C ARG A 739 -7.34 -19.30 -16.52
N GLU A 740 -8.39 -18.56 -16.87
CA GLU A 740 -9.56 -19.19 -17.51
C GLU A 740 -9.27 -19.62 -18.95
N ILE A 741 -8.36 -18.91 -19.63
CA ILE A 741 -7.95 -19.21 -21.01
C ILE A 741 -6.81 -20.23 -21.05
N GLU A 742 -5.86 -20.08 -20.14
CA GLU A 742 -4.68 -20.92 -20.06
C GLU A 742 -4.44 -21.33 -18.60
N PRO A 743 -5.18 -22.34 -18.11
CA PRO A 743 -5.05 -22.81 -16.73
C PRO A 743 -3.65 -23.37 -16.43
N GLU A 744 -2.99 -23.92 -17.44
CA GLU A 744 -1.63 -24.44 -17.35
C GLU A 744 -0.84 -24.03 -18.60
N LYS A 745 0.48 -23.83 -18.45
CA LYS A 745 1.35 -23.31 -19.51
C LYS A 745 1.20 -24.14 -20.80
N ASP A 746 0.78 -23.49 -21.89
CA ASP A 746 0.56 -24.06 -23.23
C ASP A 746 -0.63 -25.03 -23.33
N CYS A 747 -1.54 -24.98 -22.37
CA CYS A 747 -2.78 -25.78 -22.35
C CYS A 747 -3.98 -24.83 -22.30
N PHE A 748 -4.68 -24.67 -23.43
CA PHE A 748 -5.77 -23.70 -23.57
C PHE A 748 -7.14 -24.33 -23.31
N ASP A 749 -8.01 -23.61 -22.62
CA ASP A 749 -9.44 -23.92 -22.47
C ASP A 749 -10.30 -22.74 -22.96
N TRP A 750 -11.01 -22.97 -24.05
CA TRP A 750 -11.82 -21.95 -24.71
C TRP A 750 -13.25 -21.86 -24.20
N THR A 751 -13.64 -22.77 -23.30
CA THR A 751 -15.04 -22.96 -22.87
C THR A 751 -15.66 -21.67 -22.36
N ILE A 752 -14.89 -20.87 -21.59
CA ILE A 752 -15.44 -19.66 -21.01
C ILE A 752 -15.61 -18.53 -22.03
N LEU A 753 -14.65 -18.41 -22.95
CA LEU A 753 -14.65 -17.37 -23.96
C LEU A 753 -15.79 -17.60 -24.95
N ASP A 754 -15.96 -18.84 -25.39
CA ASP A 754 -17.04 -19.26 -26.28
C ASP A 754 -18.41 -19.05 -25.65
N ARG A 755 -18.52 -19.24 -24.33
CA ARG A 755 -19.76 -18.96 -23.61
C ARG A 755 -20.12 -17.48 -23.66
N TYR A 756 -19.18 -16.58 -23.37
CA TYR A 756 -19.43 -15.14 -23.40
C TYR A 756 -19.73 -14.65 -24.81
N MET A 757 -18.92 -15.06 -25.81
CA MET A 757 -19.17 -14.72 -27.21
C MET A 757 -20.51 -15.28 -27.70
N GLY A 758 -20.83 -16.53 -27.34
CA GLY A 758 -22.08 -17.19 -27.68
C GLY A 758 -23.31 -16.50 -27.10
N TRP A 759 -23.26 -16.07 -25.84
CA TRP A 759 -24.34 -15.29 -25.24
C TRP A 759 -24.51 -13.93 -25.90
N CYS A 760 -23.43 -13.19 -26.14
CA CYS A 760 -23.51 -11.90 -26.84
C CYS A 760 -24.09 -12.08 -28.24
N HIS A 761 -23.61 -13.05 -29.01
CA HIS A 761 -24.11 -13.37 -30.34
C HIS A 761 -25.60 -13.73 -30.33
N LYS A 762 -26.01 -14.63 -29.42
CA LYS A 762 -27.40 -15.08 -29.27
C LYS A 762 -28.38 -13.93 -29.02
N TYR A 763 -27.97 -12.91 -28.29
CA TYR A 763 -28.82 -11.76 -27.93
C TYR A 763 -28.56 -10.50 -28.76
N GLY A 764 -27.78 -10.60 -29.85
CA GLY A 764 -27.52 -9.48 -30.75
C GLY A 764 -26.65 -8.36 -30.16
N LEU A 765 -25.85 -8.69 -29.14
CA LEU A 765 -24.89 -7.79 -28.51
C LEU A 765 -23.52 -7.92 -29.15
N LYS A 766 -22.81 -6.81 -29.28
CA LYS A 766 -21.36 -6.82 -29.46
C LYS A 766 -20.66 -7.03 -28.12
N MET A 767 -19.44 -7.54 -28.16
CA MET A 767 -18.61 -7.78 -26.99
C MET A 767 -17.32 -6.96 -27.08
N GLU A 768 -17.01 -6.23 -26.02
CA GLU A 768 -15.67 -5.74 -25.77
C GLU A 768 -14.98 -6.66 -24.74
N LEU A 769 -13.92 -7.33 -25.17
CA LEU A 769 -13.17 -8.27 -24.34
C LEU A 769 -12.22 -7.48 -23.45
N LEU A 770 -12.37 -7.59 -22.14
CA LEU A 770 -11.42 -6.98 -21.20
C LEU A 770 -10.36 -8.00 -20.81
N TRP A 771 -9.18 -7.90 -21.41
CA TRP A 771 -8.08 -8.82 -21.15
C TRP A 771 -7.46 -8.49 -19.80
N PHE A 772 -8.05 -9.07 -18.75
CA PHE A 772 -7.61 -8.90 -17.38
C PHE A 772 -6.45 -9.87 -17.13
N SER A 773 -5.27 -9.48 -17.61
CA SER A 773 -4.03 -10.24 -17.47
C SER A 773 -3.55 -10.26 -16.00
N TRP A 774 -2.24 -10.16 -15.77
CA TRP A 774 -1.71 -10.14 -14.42
C TRP A 774 -2.00 -8.83 -13.68
N SER A 775 -2.13 -7.67 -14.36
CA SER A 775 -2.23 -6.35 -13.71
C SER A 775 -3.64 -5.76 -13.70
N SER A 776 -4.15 -5.46 -12.50
CA SER A 776 -5.44 -4.80 -12.25
C SER A 776 -5.27 -3.88 -11.06
N GLY A 777 -5.20 -2.57 -11.32
CA GLY A 777 -4.73 -1.63 -10.31
C GLY A 777 -3.27 -1.86 -9.90
N GLY A 778 -2.44 -2.40 -10.82
CA GLY A 778 -1.01 -2.66 -10.60
C GLY A 778 -0.67 -3.99 -9.91
N ARG A 779 -1.66 -4.85 -9.64
CA ARG A 779 -1.47 -6.09 -8.87
C ARG A 779 -2.25 -7.28 -9.43
N VAL A 780 -1.87 -8.48 -8.98
CA VAL A 780 -2.61 -9.72 -9.19
C VAL A 780 -3.82 -9.75 -8.25
N GLN A 781 -4.98 -10.17 -8.76
CA GLN A 781 -6.22 -10.26 -8.01
C GLN A 781 -6.76 -11.69 -8.04
N TYR A 782 -7.70 -12.00 -7.13
CA TYR A 782 -8.44 -13.25 -7.16
C TYR A 782 -9.37 -13.32 -8.38
N LEU A 783 -9.50 -14.53 -8.93
CA LEU A 783 -10.61 -14.94 -9.77
C LEU A 783 -11.74 -15.52 -8.91
N TRP A 784 -11.38 -16.34 -7.91
CA TRP A 784 -12.32 -16.87 -6.91
C TRP A 784 -11.92 -16.45 -5.51
N ASN A 785 -12.91 -15.99 -4.75
CA ASN A 785 -12.83 -15.76 -3.31
C ASN A 785 -14.22 -15.94 -2.69
N HIS A 786 -14.71 -17.18 -2.66
CA HIS A 786 -16.07 -17.52 -2.24
C HIS A 786 -16.10 -18.89 -1.56
N ASN A 787 -16.87 -19.01 -0.46
CA ASN A 787 -17.06 -20.26 0.31
C ASN A 787 -15.75 -21.02 0.61
N GLY A 788 -14.68 -20.30 0.95
CA GLY A 788 -13.38 -20.89 1.26
C GLY A 788 -12.49 -21.21 0.05
N ARG A 789 -13.01 -21.17 -1.20
CA ARG A 789 -12.19 -21.25 -2.41
C ARG A 789 -11.48 -19.92 -2.65
N LYS A 790 -10.15 -19.97 -2.77
CA LYS A 790 -9.29 -18.86 -3.20
C LYS A 790 -8.48 -19.27 -4.41
N GLU A 791 -8.59 -18.52 -5.49
CA GLU A 791 -7.84 -18.78 -6.73
C GLU A 791 -7.44 -17.46 -7.38
N LEU A 792 -6.18 -17.33 -7.77
CA LEU A 792 -5.70 -16.16 -8.49
C LEU A 792 -6.12 -16.20 -9.96
N ARG A 793 -6.32 -15.03 -10.55
CA ARG A 793 -6.69 -14.91 -11.97
C ARG A 793 -5.57 -15.20 -12.96
N THR A 794 -4.33 -15.21 -12.47
CA THR A 794 -3.15 -15.67 -13.19
C THR A 794 -2.98 -17.16 -12.95
N PRO A 795 -2.58 -17.97 -13.95
CA PRO A 795 -2.16 -19.36 -13.71
C PRO A 795 -0.92 -19.40 -12.82
N ASP A 796 -0.66 -20.54 -12.16
CA ASP A 796 0.36 -20.61 -11.10
C ASP A 796 1.78 -20.33 -11.59
N TYR A 797 2.08 -20.66 -12.85
CA TYR A 797 3.36 -20.33 -13.47
C TYR A 797 3.55 -18.81 -13.68
N VAL A 798 2.46 -18.03 -13.78
CA VAL A 798 2.52 -16.56 -13.84
C VAL A 798 2.57 -15.97 -12.43
N CYS A 799 1.70 -16.41 -11.53
CA CYS A 799 1.76 -16.11 -10.10
C CYS A 799 0.85 -17.09 -9.37
N SER A 800 1.42 -17.89 -8.47
CA SER A 800 0.67 -18.80 -7.61
C SER A 800 0.14 -18.08 -6.37
N LEU A 801 -0.80 -18.73 -5.66
CA LEU A 801 -1.38 -18.21 -4.43
C LEU A 801 -0.34 -18.01 -3.31
N ASP A 802 0.75 -18.79 -3.35
CA ASP A 802 1.85 -18.71 -2.38
C ASP A 802 2.93 -17.68 -2.79
N GLY A 803 2.70 -16.93 -3.87
CA GLY A 803 3.64 -15.90 -4.34
C GLY A 803 4.86 -16.44 -5.08
N LYS A 804 4.73 -17.61 -5.74
CA LYS A 804 5.75 -18.14 -6.65
C LYS A 804 5.42 -17.74 -8.09
N SER A 805 6.44 -17.53 -8.92
CA SER A 805 6.29 -17.13 -10.32
C SER A 805 7.49 -17.59 -11.14
N ASP A 806 7.25 -17.95 -12.42
CA ASP A 806 8.31 -18.10 -13.43
C ASP A 806 8.93 -16.74 -13.82
N PHE A 807 8.25 -15.64 -13.50
CA PHE A 807 8.60 -14.27 -13.89
C PHE A 807 9.05 -13.43 -12.71
N ASN A 808 9.67 -12.29 -13.00
CA ASN A 808 10.13 -11.39 -11.97
C ASN A 808 8.96 -10.76 -11.21
N MET A 809 8.94 -10.98 -9.89
CA MET A 809 8.04 -10.30 -8.96
C MET A 809 8.77 -9.15 -8.27
N LYS A 810 8.18 -7.95 -8.29
CA LYS A 810 8.69 -6.79 -7.53
C LYS A 810 8.08 -6.70 -6.12
N ARG A 811 7.01 -7.46 -5.89
CA ARG A 811 6.37 -7.63 -4.59
C ARG A 811 5.95 -9.07 -4.41
N THR A 812 6.48 -9.73 -3.39
CA THR A 812 6.36 -11.18 -3.13
C THR A 812 5.49 -11.52 -1.94
N GLU A 813 4.96 -10.51 -1.25
CA GLU A 813 3.92 -10.65 -0.24
C GLU A 813 2.54 -10.31 -0.85
N TRP A 814 1.43 -10.79 -0.26
CA TRP A 814 0.07 -10.51 -0.75
C TRP A 814 -0.31 -9.02 -0.61
N GLU A 815 -0.88 -8.29 -1.57
CA GLU A 815 -1.25 -8.51 -2.99
C GLU A 815 -0.08 -8.45 -4.01
N TYR A 816 0.20 -9.55 -4.71
CA TYR A 816 1.39 -9.67 -5.57
C TYR A 816 1.47 -8.70 -6.74
N SER A 817 2.69 -8.36 -7.17
CA SER A 817 2.92 -7.51 -8.35
C SER A 817 4.16 -7.94 -9.15
N LEU A 818 3.97 -8.13 -10.46
CA LEU A 818 5.00 -8.57 -11.41
C LEU A 818 5.74 -7.38 -12.04
N ASP A 819 6.95 -7.59 -12.52
CA ASP A 819 7.79 -6.53 -13.09
C ASP A 819 7.30 -6.09 -14.47
N TRP A 820 6.93 -4.81 -14.60
CA TRP A 820 6.55 -4.17 -15.88
C TRP A 820 7.65 -4.21 -16.94
N LYS A 821 8.90 -4.51 -16.58
CA LYS A 821 10.05 -4.56 -17.49
C LYS A 821 10.44 -5.98 -17.89
N ASP A 822 9.76 -6.98 -17.32
CA ASP A 822 10.04 -8.37 -17.62
C ASP A 822 9.63 -8.70 -19.06
N LYS A 823 10.64 -8.95 -19.90
CA LYS A 823 10.44 -9.25 -21.32
C LYS A 823 9.83 -10.62 -21.52
N GLU A 824 10.16 -11.60 -20.69
CA GLU A 824 9.61 -12.95 -20.82
C GLU A 824 8.13 -12.95 -20.46
N LEU A 825 7.74 -12.17 -19.45
CA LEU A 825 6.33 -11.95 -19.12
C LEU A 825 5.58 -11.25 -20.27
N MET A 826 6.17 -10.19 -20.84
CA MET A 826 5.58 -9.48 -22.00
C MET A 826 5.38 -10.41 -23.21
N GLU A 827 6.38 -11.22 -23.55
CA GLU A 827 6.25 -12.21 -24.63
C GLU A 827 5.18 -13.25 -24.31
N ARG A 828 5.13 -13.71 -23.06
CA ARG A 828 4.19 -14.73 -22.65
C ARG A 828 2.75 -14.23 -22.69
N GLU A 829 2.49 -13.03 -22.18
CA GLU A 829 1.17 -12.42 -22.24
C GLU A 829 0.74 -12.15 -23.69
N LYS A 830 1.64 -11.63 -24.53
CA LYS A 830 1.38 -11.41 -25.96
C LYS A 830 1.07 -12.72 -26.68
N TYR A 831 1.80 -13.79 -26.40
CA TYR A 831 1.56 -15.11 -26.98
C TYR A 831 0.15 -15.62 -26.63
N VAL A 832 -0.23 -15.55 -25.36
CA VAL A 832 -1.56 -16.01 -24.91
C VAL A 832 -2.67 -15.17 -25.51
N LEU A 833 -2.53 -13.83 -25.53
CA LEU A 833 -3.50 -12.97 -26.20
C LEU A 833 -3.56 -13.23 -27.71
N SER A 834 -2.46 -13.62 -28.36
CA SER A 834 -2.48 -14.00 -29.77
C SER A 834 -3.30 -15.27 -30.00
N LYS A 835 -3.24 -16.22 -29.06
CA LYS A 835 -4.04 -17.45 -29.09
C LYS A 835 -5.52 -17.16 -28.85
N VAL A 836 -5.83 -16.25 -27.93
CA VAL A 836 -7.19 -15.73 -27.74
C VAL A 836 -7.73 -15.16 -29.06
N MET A 837 -6.98 -14.30 -29.74
CA MET A 837 -7.45 -13.68 -30.98
C MET A 837 -7.52 -14.65 -32.17
N GLU A 838 -6.62 -15.65 -32.22
CA GLU A 838 -6.71 -16.76 -33.18
C GLU A 838 -8.00 -17.57 -32.96
N HIS A 839 -8.33 -17.86 -31.70
CA HIS A 839 -9.53 -18.57 -31.34
C HIS A 839 -10.80 -17.76 -31.62
N VAL A 840 -10.84 -16.46 -31.28
CA VAL A 840 -11.94 -15.55 -31.63
C VAL A 840 -12.21 -15.58 -33.14
N ALA A 841 -11.15 -15.53 -33.97
CA ALA A 841 -11.28 -15.57 -35.41
C ALA A 841 -11.90 -16.89 -35.91
N ARG A 842 -11.48 -18.03 -35.36
CA ARG A 842 -12.03 -19.36 -35.69
C ARG A 842 -13.46 -19.51 -35.21
N TRP A 843 -13.76 -19.06 -33.99
CA TRP A 843 -15.09 -19.14 -33.43
C TRP A 843 -16.08 -18.31 -34.24
N ASP A 844 -15.72 -17.08 -34.60
CA ASP A 844 -16.62 -16.15 -35.27
C ASP A 844 -17.06 -16.67 -36.65
N ILE A 845 -16.13 -17.19 -37.48
CA ILE A 845 -16.48 -17.76 -38.80
C ILE A 845 -17.39 -19.00 -38.67
N HIS A 846 -17.20 -19.83 -37.65
CA HIS A 846 -18.04 -21.03 -37.43
C HIS A 846 -19.38 -20.71 -36.77
N ASN A 847 -19.56 -19.48 -36.28
CA ASN A 847 -20.80 -18.97 -35.69
C ASN A 847 -21.42 -17.88 -36.58
N GLY A 848 -21.29 -18.03 -37.90
CA GLY A 848 -22.01 -17.23 -38.89
C GLY A 848 -21.35 -15.88 -39.23
N GLY A 849 -20.13 -15.61 -38.76
CA GLY A 849 -19.40 -14.38 -39.08
C GLY A 849 -20.09 -13.12 -38.53
N GLY A 850 -20.66 -13.23 -37.32
CA GLY A 850 -21.43 -12.14 -36.70
C GLY A 850 -20.58 -10.95 -36.24
N HIS A 851 -19.25 -11.11 -36.26
CA HIS A 851 -18.27 -10.12 -35.83
C HIS A 851 -18.57 -9.63 -34.41
N THR A 852 -18.73 -10.60 -33.49
CA THR A 852 -19.27 -10.37 -32.14
C THR A 852 -18.30 -9.56 -31.28
N VAL A 853 -17.02 -9.95 -31.27
CA VAL A 853 -15.98 -9.20 -30.55
C VAL A 853 -15.60 -7.97 -31.38
N VAL A 854 -15.70 -6.79 -30.80
CA VAL A 854 -15.43 -5.51 -31.49
C VAL A 854 -14.32 -4.71 -30.84
N GLY A 855 -13.82 -5.09 -29.67
CA GLY A 855 -12.73 -4.38 -29.01
C GLY A 855 -12.03 -5.23 -27.98
N VAL A 856 -10.77 -4.85 -27.68
CA VAL A 856 -9.98 -5.44 -26.59
C VAL A 856 -9.45 -4.34 -25.66
N GLN A 857 -9.82 -4.38 -24.39
CA GLN A 857 -9.12 -3.62 -23.35
C GLN A 857 -7.88 -4.41 -22.91
N LEU A 858 -6.74 -3.75 -22.81
CA LEU A 858 -5.45 -4.36 -22.45
C LEU A 858 -5.16 -4.12 -20.97
N GLY A 859 -5.24 -5.16 -20.13
CA GLY A 859 -5.12 -4.99 -18.68
C GLY A 859 -6.32 -4.27 -18.06
N ASN A 860 -6.18 -3.85 -16.80
CA ASN A 860 -7.17 -3.04 -16.10
C ASN A 860 -6.50 -2.03 -15.17
N GLU A 861 -6.84 -0.74 -15.26
CA GLU A 861 -6.33 0.30 -14.36
C GLU A 861 -4.80 0.20 -14.10
N ALA A 862 -4.03 0.03 -15.17
CA ALA A 862 -2.61 -0.26 -15.09
C ALA A 862 -1.83 0.88 -14.39
N ARG A 863 -1.10 0.53 -13.32
CA ARG A 863 -0.37 1.49 -12.47
C ARG A 863 0.70 0.82 -11.59
N SER A 864 1.49 1.62 -10.89
CA SER A 864 2.42 1.15 -9.86
C SER A 864 1.70 0.53 -8.66
N HIS A 865 2.32 -0.45 -8.00
CA HIS A 865 1.82 -1.04 -6.76
C HIS A 865 2.97 -1.51 -5.86
N GLY A 866 3.00 -1.05 -4.60
CA GLY A 866 4.11 -1.30 -3.68
C GLY A 866 5.46 -0.89 -4.29
N ASN A 867 6.44 -1.79 -4.25
CA ASN A 867 7.77 -1.58 -4.82
C ASN A 867 7.82 -1.71 -6.35
N ASN A 868 6.72 -2.10 -7.00
CA ASN A 868 6.63 -2.16 -8.46
C ASN A 868 6.28 -0.80 -9.06
N MET A 869 7.29 0.06 -9.23
CA MET A 869 7.12 1.40 -9.80
C MET A 869 7.18 1.37 -11.33
N ALA A 870 6.18 1.96 -11.98
CA ALA A 870 6.17 2.18 -13.43
C ALA A 870 5.67 3.57 -13.80
N SER A 871 6.35 4.18 -14.76
CA SER A 871 5.94 5.41 -15.41
C SER A 871 4.82 5.16 -16.43
N ALA A 872 4.12 6.23 -16.83
CA ALA A 872 3.11 6.14 -17.88
C ALA A 872 3.69 5.61 -19.20
N ALA A 873 4.95 5.95 -19.53
CA ALA A 873 5.61 5.47 -20.74
C ALA A 873 5.87 3.95 -20.69
N GLU A 874 6.33 3.43 -19.55
CA GLU A 874 6.59 1.99 -19.38
C GLU A 874 5.30 1.16 -19.47
N ILE A 875 4.21 1.63 -18.87
CA ILE A 875 2.90 0.95 -18.96
C ILE A 875 2.36 0.98 -20.40
N ILE A 876 2.47 2.13 -21.08
CA ILE A 876 2.08 2.25 -22.49
C ILE A 876 2.96 1.35 -23.37
N ASP A 877 4.26 1.27 -23.12
CA ASP A 877 5.16 0.42 -23.89
C ASP A 877 4.82 -1.07 -23.70
N TYR A 878 4.56 -1.50 -22.46
CA TYR A 878 4.14 -2.86 -22.13
C TYR A 878 2.88 -3.25 -22.89
N TYR A 879 1.79 -2.49 -22.74
CA TYR A 879 0.52 -2.86 -23.36
C TYR A 879 0.48 -2.58 -24.86
N SER A 880 1.26 -1.64 -25.38
CA SER A 880 1.43 -1.51 -26.83
C SER A 880 2.19 -2.71 -27.39
N TYR A 881 3.11 -3.32 -26.63
CA TYR A 881 3.77 -4.56 -27.01
C TYR A 881 2.79 -5.74 -27.05
N VAL A 882 2.02 -5.92 -25.97
CA VAL A 882 0.99 -6.98 -25.87
C VAL A 882 -0.12 -6.79 -26.91
N GLY A 883 -0.58 -5.55 -27.12
CA GLY A 883 -1.62 -5.18 -28.09
C GLY A 883 -1.26 -5.49 -29.55
N ALA A 884 0.03 -5.71 -29.85
CA ALA A 884 0.44 -6.23 -31.15
C ALA A 884 -0.23 -7.56 -31.49
N ALA A 885 -0.52 -8.41 -30.49
CA ALA A 885 -1.24 -9.67 -30.68
C ALA A 885 -2.61 -9.45 -31.36
N VAL A 886 -3.33 -8.40 -30.94
CA VAL A 886 -4.63 -8.05 -31.52
C VAL A 886 -4.46 -7.50 -32.93
N LYS A 887 -3.52 -6.57 -33.13
CA LYS A 887 -3.31 -5.89 -34.42
C LYS A 887 -2.72 -6.78 -35.51
N GLN A 888 -2.00 -7.83 -35.12
CA GLN A 888 -1.38 -8.77 -36.05
C GLN A 888 -2.27 -9.96 -36.39
N SER A 889 -3.30 -10.23 -35.57
CA SER A 889 -4.24 -11.35 -35.76
C SER A 889 -5.00 -11.32 -37.09
N GLU A 890 -5.69 -12.43 -37.38
CA GLU A 890 -6.63 -12.53 -38.51
C GLU A 890 -7.97 -11.82 -38.21
N TYR A 891 -8.21 -11.40 -36.97
CA TYR A 891 -9.45 -10.75 -36.52
C TYR A 891 -9.10 -9.43 -35.82
N VAL A 892 -8.80 -8.40 -36.63
CA VAL A 892 -8.28 -7.13 -36.13
C VAL A 892 -9.44 -6.28 -35.61
N VAL A 893 -9.38 -5.93 -34.32
CA VAL A 893 -10.31 -5.02 -33.63
C VAL A 893 -9.58 -3.84 -33.00
N TRP A 894 -10.32 -2.84 -32.52
CA TRP A 894 -9.74 -1.76 -31.73
C TRP A 894 -9.23 -2.25 -30.37
N THR A 895 -8.29 -1.49 -29.83
CA THR A 895 -7.56 -1.76 -28.59
C THR A 895 -7.59 -0.52 -27.72
N ARG A 896 -7.80 -0.70 -26.42
CA ARG A 896 -7.87 0.42 -25.47
C ARG A 896 -7.23 0.12 -24.13
N LEU A 897 -6.98 1.19 -23.37
CA LEU A 897 -6.60 1.15 -21.95
C LEU A 897 -7.61 1.97 -21.14
N ASN A 898 -8.01 1.45 -19.98
CA ASN A 898 -8.68 2.23 -18.94
C ASN A 898 -7.67 2.69 -17.88
N CYS A 899 -8.02 3.77 -17.17
CA CYS A 899 -7.13 4.45 -16.25
C CYS A 899 -7.94 5.07 -15.11
N VAL A 900 -7.41 4.93 -13.90
CA VAL A 900 -7.88 5.71 -12.75
C VAL A 900 -7.83 7.20 -13.10
N SER A 901 -8.92 7.90 -12.82
CA SER A 901 -9.18 9.31 -13.16
C SER A 901 -7.94 10.21 -13.33
N TRP A 902 -7.24 10.57 -12.25
CA TRP A 902 -6.11 11.52 -12.29
C TRP A 902 -4.86 11.04 -13.04
N GLU A 903 -4.77 9.74 -13.32
CA GLU A 903 -3.64 9.14 -14.03
C GLU A 903 -3.80 9.20 -15.55
N THR A 904 -5.04 9.30 -16.03
CA THR A 904 -5.44 9.20 -17.45
C THR A 904 -4.68 10.17 -18.35
N ALA A 905 -4.61 11.45 -17.99
CA ALA A 905 -4.00 12.48 -18.83
C ALA A 905 -2.54 12.18 -19.17
N GLY A 906 -1.78 11.62 -18.22
CA GLY A 906 -0.39 11.22 -18.43
C GLY A 906 -0.24 9.98 -19.33
N ARG A 907 -1.20 9.04 -19.27
CA ARG A 907 -1.21 7.86 -20.16
C ARG A 907 -1.61 8.22 -21.59
N VAL A 908 -2.55 9.15 -21.74
CA VAL A 908 -2.90 9.74 -23.05
C VAL A 908 -1.66 10.41 -23.66
N ASP A 909 -0.96 11.25 -22.91
CA ASP A 909 0.27 11.92 -23.39
C ASP A 909 1.34 10.92 -23.81
N ALA A 910 1.57 9.89 -23.01
CA ALA A 910 2.53 8.83 -23.31
C ALA A 910 2.15 8.05 -24.58
N ASN A 911 0.87 7.69 -24.75
CA ASN A 911 0.41 6.96 -25.93
C ASN A 911 0.50 7.82 -27.20
N GLU A 912 0.12 9.10 -27.14
CA GLU A 912 0.22 10.00 -28.30
C GLU A 912 1.69 10.28 -28.67
N LYS A 913 2.58 10.42 -27.68
CA LYS A 913 4.03 10.50 -27.91
C LYS A 913 4.55 9.24 -28.59
N LYS A 914 4.12 8.05 -28.17
CA LYS A 914 4.50 6.78 -28.80
C LYS A 914 3.96 6.68 -30.22
N ARG A 915 2.70 7.06 -30.44
CA ARG A 915 2.04 7.08 -31.75
C ARG A 915 2.84 7.88 -32.78
N VAL A 916 3.35 9.06 -32.39
CA VAL A 916 4.15 9.92 -33.28
C VAL A 916 5.56 9.37 -33.54
N ASN A 917 6.20 8.74 -32.55
CA ASN A 917 7.61 8.33 -32.68
C ASN A 917 7.82 6.94 -33.30
N SER A 918 7.05 5.93 -32.85
CA SER A 918 7.28 4.53 -33.23
C SER A 918 6.02 3.80 -33.70
N GLY A 919 4.86 4.45 -33.64
CA GLY A 919 3.56 3.78 -33.71
C GLY A 919 3.19 3.08 -32.40
N THR A 920 1.89 2.89 -32.18
CA THR A 920 1.33 2.23 -31.00
C THR A 920 0.23 1.27 -31.42
N ASN A 921 0.13 0.12 -30.73
CA ASN A 921 -0.98 -0.83 -30.86
C ASN A 921 -2.07 -0.57 -29.82
N ILE A 922 -2.15 0.64 -29.25
CA ILE A 922 -3.25 1.11 -28.41
C ILE A 922 -3.97 2.23 -29.16
N ASP A 923 -5.21 2.00 -29.58
CA ASP A 923 -5.95 2.99 -30.36
C ASP A 923 -6.32 4.19 -29.50
N PHE A 924 -6.76 3.98 -28.25
CA PHE A 924 -7.12 5.06 -27.34
C PHE A 924 -7.00 4.69 -25.86
N VAL A 925 -6.84 5.72 -25.02
CA VAL A 925 -6.84 5.64 -23.56
C VAL A 925 -8.04 6.43 -23.04
N GLY A 926 -8.78 5.87 -22.09
CA GLY A 926 -9.94 6.51 -21.47
C GLY A 926 -9.90 6.52 -19.95
N VAL A 927 -10.96 7.06 -19.38
CA VAL A 927 -11.02 7.43 -17.96
C VAL A 927 -12.04 6.58 -17.20
N ASP A 928 -11.65 6.12 -16.02
CA ASP A 928 -12.54 5.59 -14.99
C ASP A 928 -12.83 6.73 -14.01
N ILE A 929 -14.09 7.19 -13.97
CA ILE A 929 -14.48 8.40 -13.25
C ILE A 929 -15.70 8.16 -12.36
N TYR A 930 -15.55 8.52 -11.08
CA TYR A 930 -16.61 8.37 -10.08
C TYR A 930 -16.80 9.70 -9.32
N GLY A 931 -18.04 10.03 -8.95
CA GLY A 931 -18.36 11.25 -8.20
C GLY A 931 -18.37 12.56 -9.02
N ALA A 932 -18.56 12.47 -10.34
CA ALA A 932 -18.67 13.64 -11.23
C ALA A 932 -20.13 14.11 -11.38
N ASP A 933 -20.32 15.33 -11.86
CA ASP A 933 -21.64 15.85 -12.27
C ASP A 933 -21.75 16.00 -13.81
N ALA A 934 -22.96 16.25 -14.31
CA ALA A 934 -23.21 16.37 -15.75
C ALA A 934 -22.41 17.49 -16.43
N GLY A 935 -22.10 18.58 -15.73
CA GLY A 935 -21.27 19.67 -16.25
C GLY A 935 -19.82 19.23 -16.42
N MET A 936 -19.27 18.54 -15.42
CA MET A 936 -17.93 17.94 -15.47
C MET A 936 -17.82 16.88 -16.57
N ILE A 937 -18.82 16.01 -16.68
CA ILE A 937 -18.90 14.97 -17.71
C ILE A 937 -19.01 15.58 -19.11
N LYS A 938 -19.74 16.69 -19.29
CA LYS A 938 -19.74 17.41 -20.58
C LYS A 938 -18.36 18.03 -20.87
N GLY A 939 -17.68 18.54 -19.84
CA GLY A 939 -16.32 19.08 -19.91
C GLY A 939 -15.23 18.03 -20.12
N ASP A 940 -14.05 18.28 -19.54
CA ASP A 940 -12.86 17.43 -19.63
C ASP A 940 -12.55 16.66 -18.33
N MET A 941 -13.48 16.67 -17.37
CA MET A 941 -13.35 16.03 -16.04
C MET A 941 -12.04 16.42 -15.34
N TRP A 942 -11.89 17.70 -14.98
CA TRP A 942 -10.67 18.23 -14.33
C TRP A 942 -9.38 18.05 -15.16
N GLY A 943 -9.52 18.04 -16.49
CA GLY A 943 -8.39 17.81 -17.40
C GLY A 943 -7.97 16.35 -17.56
N TYR A 944 -8.69 15.39 -16.97
CA TYR A 944 -8.33 13.96 -17.06
C TYR A 944 -8.51 13.40 -18.47
N LEU A 945 -9.54 13.85 -19.21
CA LEU A 945 -9.83 13.41 -20.57
C LEU A 945 -10.17 14.58 -21.51
N GLY A 946 -9.15 15.41 -21.77
CA GLY A 946 -9.21 16.50 -22.75
C GLY A 946 -9.03 16.05 -24.21
N ASN A 947 -9.05 17.01 -25.13
CA ASN A 947 -8.71 16.80 -26.54
C ASN A 947 -7.19 16.74 -26.70
N LYS A 948 -6.64 15.55 -26.96
CA LYS A 948 -5.19 15.35 -27.17
C LYS A 948 -4.91 14.40 -28.34
N GLY A 949 -4.15 14.89 -29.31
CA GLY A 949 -3.70 14.13 -30.47
C GLY A 949 -4.86 13.41 -31.20
N LYS A 950 -4.66 12.14 -31.50
CA LYS A 950 -5.63 11.23 -32.12
C LYS A 950 -6.37 10.34 -31.10
N ASN A 951 -6.35 10.69 -29.81
CA ASN A 951 -6.99 9.88 -28.78
C ASN A 951 -8.53 9.99 -28.87
N PHE A 952 -9.20 8.88 -29.16
CA PHE A 952 -10.66 8.78 -29.03
C PHE A 952 -11.07 8.86 -27.57
N ARG A 953 -12.07 9.69 -27.26
CA ARG A 953 -12.43 9.99 -25.86
C ARG A 953 -13.62 9.14 -25.42
N MET A 954 -13.38 8.30 -24.43
CA MET A 954 -14.38 7.44 -23.83
C MET A 954 -14.26 7.45 -22.31
N ILE A 955 -15.40 7.55 -21.65
CA ILE A 955 -15.55 7.20 -20.23
C ILE A 955 -15.70 5.69 -20.20
N MET A 956 -14.71 5.01 -19.62
CA MET A 956 -14.61 3.55 -19.63
C MET A 956 -15.37 2.94 -18.46
N GLU A 957 -15.42 3.65 -17.32
CA GLU A 957 -16.18 3.25 -16.15
C GLU A 957 -16.77 4.48 -15.43
N ILE A 958 -18.02 4.37 -14.99
CA ILE A 958 -18.71 5.35 -14.13
C ILE A 958 -19.83 4.67 -13.34
N ASP A 959 -20.06 5.12 -12.09
CA ASP A 959 -21.00 4.48 -11.16
C ASP A 959 -22.41 4.31 -11.73
N ALA A 960 -22.80 3.09 -12.05
CA ALA A 960 -24.13 2.78 -12.56
C ALA A 960 -25.19 2.76 -11.44
N LYS A 961 -24.78 2.67 -10.17
CA LYS A 961 -25.69 2.85 -9.02
C LYS A 961 -26.18 4.30 -8.92
N ASP A 962 -25.39 5.28 -9.35
CA ASP A 962 -25.79 6.68 -9.33
C ASP A 962 -27.04 6.87 -10.20
N ALA A 963 -28.10 7.40 -9.60
CA ALA A 963 -29.37 7.65 -10.27
C ALA A 963 -29.26 8.65 -11.43
N ASN A 964 -28.21 9.48 -11.44
CA ASN A 964 -27.91 10.42 -12.52
C ASN A 964 -27.03 9.84 -13.64
N SER A 965 -26.50 8.62 -13.50
CA SER A 965 -25.71 7.97 -14.57
C SER A 965 -26.40 7.94 -15.95
N PRO A 966 -27.74 7.82 -16.08
CA PRO A 966 -28.43 7.95 -17.37
C PRO A 966 -28.41 9.37 -17.95
N ILE A 967 -28.30 10.39 -17.10
CA ILE A 967 -28.15 11.78 -17.50
C ILE A 967 -26.72 12.04 -17.97
N TYR A 968 -25.74 11.42 -17.31
CA TYR A 968 -24.32 11.54 -17.66
C TYR A 968 -24.03 10.99 -19.06
N GLN A 969 -24.73 9.95 -19.53
CA GLN A 969 -24.59 9.43 -20.90
C GLN A 969 -24.89 10.51 -21.96
N MET A 970 -25.94 11.30 -21.77
CA MET A 970 -26.29 12.40 -22.69
C MET A 970 -25.34 13.60 -22.52
N ALA A 971 -24.87 13.86 -21.31
CA ALA A 971 -23.84 14.87 -21.06
C ALA A 971 -22.51 14.52 -21.73
N ALA A 972 -22.13 13.23 -21.72
CA ALA A 972 -20.94 12.72 -22.40
C ALA A 972 -21.06 12.89 -23.90
N LEU A 973 -22.22 12.56 -24.48
CA LEU A 973 -22.53 12.85 -25.89
C LEU A 973 -22.41 14.34 -26.21
N ALA A 974 -22.94 15.23 -25.36
CA ALA A 974 -22.81 16.69 -25.51
C ALA A 974 -21.35 17.18 -25.37
N GLY A 975 -20.48 16.38 -24.76
CA GLY A 975 -19.05 16.60 -24.66
C GLY A 975 -18.23 15.84 -25.71
N ASP A 976 -18.88 15.24 -26.71
CA ASP A 976 -18.29 14.41 -27.76
C ASP A 976 -17.44 13.24 -27.22
N LYS A 977 -17.99 12.51 -26.26
CA LYS A 977 -17.38 11.32 -25.63
C LYS A 977 -18.31 10.11 -25.69
N SER A 978 -17.73 8.92 -25.86
CA SER A 978 -18.41 7.65 -25.59
C SER A 978 -18.54 7.39 -24.09
N PHE A 979 -19.44 6.47 -23.74
CA PHE A 979 -19.87 6.24 -22.37
C PHE A 979 -20.08 4.75 -22.10
N ASP A 980 -19.56 4.27 -20.98
CA ASP A 980 -19.73 2.89 -20.49
C ASP A 980 -20.08 2.90 -19.00
N TYR A 981 -21.12 2.14 -18.62
CA TYR A 981 -21.60 2.03 -17.25
C TYR A 981 -20.77 0.98 -16.47
N TYR A 982 -20.33 1.32 -15.26
CA TYR A 982 -19.76 0.37 -14.32
C TYR A 982 -20.61 0.29 -13.04
N ASN A 983 -21.26 -0.83 -12.72
CA ASN A 983 -21.32 -2.14 -13.40
C ASN A 983 -22.79 -2.57 -13.60
N PHE A 984 -23.06 -3.57 -14.44
CA PHE A 984 -24.45 -4.05 -14.63
C PHE A 984 -25.03 -4.69 -13.36
N CYS A 985 -24.28 -5.62 -12.74
CA CYS A 985 -24.72 -6.44 -11.61
C CYS A 985 -23.90 -6.20 -10.33
N VAL A 986 -24.46 -6.57 -9.18
CA VAL A 986 -23.87 -6.33 -7.86
C VAL A 986 -22.71 -7.27 -7.56
N VAL A 987 -21.53 -6.67 -7.52
CA VAL A 987 -20.28 -7.34 -7.13
C VAL A 987 -19.44 -6.44 -6.21
N ASP A 988 -19.53 -5.10 -6.37
CA ASP A 988 -18.72 -4.14 -5.61
C ASP A 988 -19.51 -2.87 -5.20
N GLY A 989 -20.84 -2.95 -5.18
CA GLY A 989 -21.69 -1.83 -4.74
C GLY A 989 -21.87 -0.68 -5.74
N ASN A 990 -21.39 -0.77 -6.98
CA ASN A 990 -21.57 0.22 -8.06
C ASN A 990 -22.59 -0.20 -9.14
N ALA A 991 -23.47 -1.13 -8.82
CA ALA A 991 -24.26 -1.83 -9.84
C ALA A 991 -25.57 -1.14 -10.23
N LEU A 992 -25.91 -1.20 -11.51
CA LEU A 992 -27.19 -0.76 -12.09
C LEU A 992 -28.37 -1.57 -11.52
N TYR A 993 -28.17 -2.87 -11.36
CA TYR A 993 -29.10 -3.77 -10.67
C TYR A 993 -28.60 -4.08 -9.26
N SER A 994 -29.51 -4.02 -8.28
CA SER A 994 -29.30 -4.72 -7.00
C SER A 994 -29.58 -6.22 -7.18
N ASN A 995 -29.18 -7.06 -6.23
CA ASN A 995 -29.57 -8.47 -6.21
C ASN A 995 -30.56 -8.79 -5.10
N ASN A 996 -31.25 -9.92 -5.30
CA ASN A 996 -31.81 -10.74 -4.25
C ASN A 996 -31.36 -12.18 -4.51
N GLY A 997 -30.23 -12.58 -3.90
CA GLY A 997 -29.55 -13.82 -4.27
C GLY A 997 -28.97 -13.74 -5.69
N MET A 998 -29.43 -14.62 -6.58
CA MET A 998 -29.01 -14.68 -7.99
C MET A 998 -30.00 -14.01 -8.96
N GLU A 999 -30.95 -13.23 -8.43
CA GLU A 999 -31.95 -12.52 -9.22
C GLU A 999 -31.63 -11.03 -9.31
N LEU A 1000 -31.87 -10.45 -10.49
CA LEU A 1000 -31.73 -9.02 -10.74
C LEU A 1000 -32.93 -8.25 -10.17
N VAL A 1001 -32.63 -7.19 -9.42
CA VAL A 1001 -33.62 -6.27 -8.86
C VAL A 1001 -33.36 -4.88 -9.43
N GLU A 1002 -34.33 -4.38 -10.19
CA GLU A 1002 -34.28 -3.06 -10.83
C GLU A 1002 -34.10 -1.93 -9.81
N ARG A 1003 -33.14 -1.04 -10.07
CA ARG A 1003 -33.07 0.26 -9.38
C ARG A 1003 -34.03 1.27 -10.02
N ALA A 1004 -34.41 2.27 -9.23
CA ALA A 1004 -35.42 3.27 -9.63
C ALA A 1004 -35.14 3.98 -10.97
N HIS A 1005 -33.87 4.11 -11.36
CA HIS A 1005 -33.45 4.81 -12.58
C HIS A 1005 -33.26 3.92 -13.82
N ILE A 1006 -33.51 2.60 -13.75
CA ILE A 1006 -33.36 1.71 -14.93
C ILE A 1006 -34.24 2.14 -16.11
N GLY A 1007 -35.44 2.66 -15.82
CA GLY A 1007 -36.32 3.21 -16.83
C GLY A 1007 -35.67 4.36 -17.61
N LEU A 1008 -34.82 5.15 -16.97
CA LEU A 1008 -34.07 6.21 -17.64
C LEU A 1008 -33.00 5.63 -18.57
N VAL A 1009 -32.27 4.59 -18.16
CA VAL A 1009 -31.28 3.90 -19.01
C VAL A 1009 -31.93 3.41 -20.31
N ARG A 1010 -33.03 2.65 -20.19
CA ARG A 1010 -33.79 2.13 -21.33
C ARG A 1010 -34.19 3.23 -22.30
N GLN A 1011 -34.66 4.37 -21.80
CA GLN A 1011 -35.07 5.52 -22.62
C GLN A 1011 -33.91 6.09 -23.46
N ARG A 1012 -32.72 6.27 -22.86
CA ARG A 1012 -31.56 6.85 -23.57
C ARG A 1012 -30.96 5.86 -24.56
N ASN A 1013 -30.73 4.62 -24.11
CA ASN A 1013 -30.23 3.56 -24.98
C ASN A 1013 -31.12 3.34 -26.19
N LYS A 1014 -32.45 3.34 -26.00
CA LYS A 1014 -33.42 3.25 -27.11
C LYS A 1014 -33.19 4.35 -28.14
N ILE A 1015 -33.18 5.63 -27.75
CA ILE A 1015 -33.04 6.71 -28.74
C ILE A 1015 -31.67 6.72 -29.43
N LEU A 1016 -30.60 6.37 -28.70
CA LEU A 1016 -29.24 6.26 -29.26
C LEU A 1016 -29.18 5.19 -30.35
N ASN A 1017 -29.92 4.08 -30.17
CA ASN A 1017 -29.99 3.02 -31.17
C ASN A 1017 -30.90 3.34 -32.37
N LEU A 1018 -31.91 4.21 -32.22
CA LEU A 1018 -32.79 4.60 -33.36
C LEU A 1018 -32.08 5.40 -34.45
N ALA A 1019 -30.91 6.01 -34.16
CA ALA A 1019 -30.11 6.79 -35.11
C ALA A 1019 -28.60 6.57 -34.90
N ASN A 1020 -28.20 5.31 -34.63
CA ASN A 1020 -26.87 4.96 -34.11
C ASN A 1020 -25.69 5.55 -34.91
N GLN A 1021 -25.71 5.41 -36.24
CA GLN A 1021 -24.59 5.87 -37.09
C GLN A 1021 -24.49 7.41 -37.09
N ASP A 1022 -25.62 8.12 -37.07
CA ASP A 1022 -25.64 9.58 -36.97
C ASP A 1022 -25.07 10.06 -35.62
N PHE A 1023 -25.37 9.37 -34.50
CA PHE A 1023 -24.75 9.67 -33.20
C PHE A 1023 -23.24 9.47 -33.20
N ALA A 1024 -22.76 8.46 -33.93
CA ALA A 1024 -21.33 8.21 -34.09
C ALA A 1024 -20.65 9.32 -34.91
N LEU A 1025 -21.30 9.78 -35.99
CA LEU A 1025 -20.72 10.73 -36.94
C LEU A 1025 -20.76 12.20 -36.49
N LYS A 1026 -21.82 12.63 -35.82
CA LYS A 1026 -22.11 14.06 -35.58
C LYS A 1026 -21.66 14.54 -34.19
N SER A 1027 -21.25 15.80 -34.11
CA SER A 1027 -20.71 16.45 -32.91
C SER A 1027 -21.64 17.53 -32.38
N HIS A 1028 -21.66 17.68 -31.06
CA HIS A 1028 -22.51 18.65 -30.37
C HIS A 1028 -22.19 20.10 -30.80
N GLY A 1029 -23.21 20.85 -31.19
CA GLY A 1029 -23.09 22.23 -31.69
C GLY A 1029 -22.71 22.35 -33.17
N LYS A 1030 -22.52 21.23 -33.88
CA LYS A 1030 -22.28 21.17 -35.33
C LYS A 1030 -23.49 20.56 -36.04
N GLY A 1031 -23.43 19.29 -36.45
CA GLY A 1031 -24.53 18.55 -37.05
C GLY A 1031 -25.45 17.88 -36.04
N LEU A 1032 -25.14 17.95 -34.74
CA LEU A 1032 -25.95 17.41 -33.65
C LEU A 1032 -26.08 18.42 -32.52
N TYR A 1033 -27.21 18.44 -31.82
CA TYR A 1033 -27.37 19.22 -30.59
C TYR A 1033 -28.11 18.41 -29.54
N VAL A 1034 -27.58 18.41 -28.31
CA VAL A 1034 -28.17 17.73 -27.15
C VAL A 1034 -28.84 18.78 -26.29
N TYR A 1035 -30.16 18.72 -26.18
CA TYR A 1035 -30.98 19.61 -25.36
C TYR A 1035 -31.10 19.06 -23.94
N ASN A 1036 -31.06 19.97 -22.97
CA ASN A 1036 -31.14 19.68 -21.54
C ASN A 1036 -30.11 18.61 -21.11
N TYR A 1037 -28.85 18.77 -21.54
CA TYR A 1037 -27.80 17.77 -21.29
C TYR A 1037 -27.62 17.41 -19.81
N ALA A 1038 -27.95 18.33 -18.90
CA ALA A 1038 -27.85 18.15 -17.45
C ALA A 1038 -29.13 17.58 -16.80
N GLY A 1039 -30.20 17.36 -17.57
CA GLY A 1039 -31.44 16.71 -17.10
C GLY A 1039 -32.10 17.42 -15.92
N LYS A 1040 -32.07 18.76 -15.89
CA LYS A 1040 -32.54 19.56 -14.74
C LYS A 1040 -33.38 20.78 -15.10
N SER A 1041 -33.74 20.96 -16.37
CA SER A 1041 -34.52 22.11 -16.84
C SER A 1041 -35.84 21.67 -17.49
N THR A 1042 -36.87 22.50 -17.33
CA THR A 1042 -38.12 22.44 -18.08
C THR A 1042 -38.27 23.66 -19.00
N ASP A 1043 -37.22 24.47 -19.14
CA ASP A 1043 -37.24 25.68 -19.94
C ASP A 1043 -37.06 25.37 -21.43
N LEU A 1044 -37.53 26.27 -22.27
CA LEU A 1044 -37.29 26.20 -23.71
C LEU A 1044 -35.80 26.42 -24.00
N GLU A 1045 -35.16 25.46 -24.66
CA GLU A 1045 -33.77 25.55 -25.10
C GLU A 1045 -33.70 25.61 -26.62
N LYS A 1046 -33.02 26.62 -27.18
CA LYS A 1046 -32.77 26.74 -28.62
C LYS A 1046 -31.45 26.05 -28.96
N GLY A 1047 -31.45 25.19 -29.97
CA GLY A 1047 -30.30 24.38 -30.37
C GLY A 1047 -30.04 24.44 -31.87
N LEU A 1048 -29.96 23.27 -32.50
CA LEU A 1048 -29.55 23.11 -33.90
C LEU A 1048 -30.46 23.86 -34.87
N ASP A 1049 -29.89 24.73 -35.71
CA ASP A 1049 -30.57 25.45 -36.80
C ASP A 1049 -31.86 26.19 -36.39
N GLY A 1050 -31.92 26.64 -35.13
CA GLY A 1050 -33.07 27.35 -34.58
C GLY A 1050 -34.23 26.44 -34.12
N ILE A 1051 -34.08 25.11 -34.25
CA ILE A 1051 -34.97 24.13 -33.62
C ILE A 1051 -34.82 24.25 -32.11
N ALA A 1052 -35.95 24.41 -31.41
CA ALA A 1052 -35.98 24.51 -29.97
C ALA A 1052 -36.67 23.30 -29.35
N TYR A 1053 -36.29 22.93 -28.14
CA TYR A 1053 -36.90 21.85 -27.38
C TYR A 1053 -37.48 22.39 -26.07
N PHE A 1054 -38.67 21.93 -25.73
CA PHE A 1054 -39.35 22.19 -24.47
C PHE A 1054 -39.57 20.86 -23.73
N PRO A 1055 -38.78 20.57 -22.68
CA PRO A 1055 -38.87 19.31 -21.93
C PRO A 1055 -40.23 19.15 -21.24
N GLY A 1056 -40.84 17.96 -21.33
CA GLY A 1056 -42.07 17.64 -20.59
C GLY A 1056 -41.85 17.40 -19.09
N THR A 1057 -40.62 17.05 -18.70
CA THR A 1057 -40.15 16.92 -17.32
C THR A 1057 -38.71 17.41 -17.21
N ALA A 1058 -38.24 17.72 -16.00
CA ALA A 1058 -36.87 18.22 -15.80
C ALA A 1058 -35.80 17.24 -16.31
N SER A 1059 -36.04 15.92 -16.21
CA SER A 1059 -35.12 14.86 -16.67
C SER A 1059 -35.32 14.46 -18.13
N SER A 1060 -36.26 15.08 -18.86
CA SER A 1060 -36.48 14.81 -20.28
C SER A 1060 -35.39 15.49 -21.11
N GLN A 1061 -34.62 14.70 -21.84
CA GLN A 1061 -33.53 15.16 -22.71
C GLN A 1061 -33.90 14.88 -24.16
N ALA A 1062 -33.28 15.59 -25.08
CA ALA A 1062 -33.58 15.43 -26.49
C ALA A 1062 -32.36 15.70 -27.36
N VAL A 1063 -32.42 15.25 -28.60
CA VAL A 1063 -31.35 15.46 -29.59
C VAL A 1063 -31.98 15.84 -30.92
N ALA A 1064 -31.41 16.86 -31.57
CA ALA A 1064 -31.63 17.11 -32.98
C ALA A 1064 -30.36 16.77 -33.74
N ILE A 1065 -30.49 16.07 -34.87
CA ILE A 1065 -29.38 15.68 -35.73
C ILE A 1065 -29.72 16.10 -37.16
N ARG A 1066 -28.81 16.82 -37.82
CA ARG A 1066 -28.86 17.06 -39.26
C ARG A 1066 -28.36 15.80 -39.98
N HIS A 1067 -29.29 14.98 -40.45
CA HIS A 1067 -28.99 13.75 -41.19
C HIS A 1067 -28.54 14.08 -42.62
N THR A 1068 -29.30 14.94 -43.31
CA THR A 1068 -28.92 15.55 -44.60
C THR A 1068 -29.16 17.06 -44.55
N ASN A 1069 -28.81 17.80 -45.61
CA ASN A 1069 -29.16 19.22 -45.70
C ASN A 1069 -30.69 19.47 -45.80
N GLU A 1070 -31.48 18.42 -46.04
CA GLU A 1070 -32.94 18.50 -46.23
C GLU A 1070 -33.73 17.68 -45.18
N ASP A 1071 -33.03 17.02 -44.24
CA ASP A 1071 -33.61 16.13 -43.23
C ASP A 1071 -32.99 16.33 -41.84
N TYR A 1072 -33.84 16.43 -40.83
CA TYR A 1072 -33.46 16.42 -39.41
C TYR A 1072 -34.08 15.22 -38.70
N LEU A 1073 -33.31 14.56 -37.85
CA LEU A 1073 -33.81 13.57 -36.89
C LEU A 1073 -33.99 14.25 -35.54
N LEU A 1074 -35.21 14.20 -35.02
CA LEU A 1074 -35.58 14.72 -33.70
C LEU A 1074 -35.87 13.55 -32.78
N LEU A 1075 -35.12 13.44 -31.70
CA LEU A 1075 -35.22 12.36 -30.73
C LEU A 1075 -35.48 12.93 -29.35
N SER A 1076 -36.41 12.35 -28.61
CA SER A 1076 -36.66 12.70 -27.20
C SER A 1076 -36.60 11.46 -26.33
N THR A 1077 -36.01 11.57 -25.14
CA THR A 1077 -35.97 10.47 -24.17
C THR A 1077 -37.32 10.24 -23.48
N SER A 1078 -38.31 11.13 -23.63
CA SER A 1078 -39.60 11.03 -22.93
C SER A 1078 -40.64 11.99 -23.54
N THR A 1079 -41.54 12.53 -22.72
CA THR A 1079 -42.46 13.61 -23.08
C THR A 1079 -41.70 14.92 -23.31
N GLY A 1080 -42.13 15.68 -24.32
CA GLY A 1080 -41.57 16.98 -24.67
C GLY A 1080 -42.03 17.48 -26.02
N ASN A 1081 -41.69 18.71 -26.36
CA ASN A 1081 -42.11 19.35 -27.60
C ASN A 1081 -40.91 19.93 -28.34
N PHE A 1082 -40.79 19.64 -29.63
CA PHE A 1082 -39.88 20.36 -30.52
C PHE A 1082 -40.62 21.47 -31.24
N ASN A 1083 -40.07 22.68 -31.20
CA ASN A 1083 -40.57 23.84 -31.93
C ASN A 1083 -39.67 24.10 -33.14
N LEU A 1084 -40.24 23.98 -34.33
CA LEU A 1084 -39.55 24.21 -35.59
C LEU A 1084 -39.48 25.72 -35.89
N PRO A 1085 -38.36 26.20 -36.47
CA PRO A 1085 -38.23 27.58 -36.92
C PRO A 1085 -39.13 27.85 -38.13
N ALA A 1086 -39.44 29.12 -38.40
CA ALA A 1086 -40.25 29.52 -39.56
C ALA A 1086 -39.63 29.11 -40.91
N SER A 1087 -38.30 28.89 -40.96
CA SER A 1087 -37.62 28.36 -42.16
C SER A 1087 -38.03 26.93 -42.51
N MET A 1088 -38.71 26.22 -41.61
CA MET A 1088 -39.21 24.85 -41.81
C MET A 1088 -40.74 24.79 -42.01
N ASP A 1089 -41.38 25.92 -42.30
CA ASP A 1089 -42.80 25.93 -42.64
C ASP A 1089 -43.06 25.09 -43.90
N GLY A 1090 -44.05 24.19 -43.84
CA GLY A 1090 -44.40 23.26 -44.93
C GLY A 1090 -43.60 21.96 -44.97
N TRP A 1091 -42.69 21.72 -44.01
CA TRP A 1091 -41.98 20.44 -43.91
C TRP A 1091 -42.90 19.32 -43.39
N LYS A 1092 -42.56 18.06 -43.66
CA LYS A 1092 -43.28 16.87 -43.18
C LYS A 1092 -42.53 16.17 -42.07
N ALA A 1093 -43.27 15.50 -41.17
CA ALA A 1093 -42.70 14.70 -40.10
C ALA A 1093 -43.21 13.26 -40.16
N THR A 1094 -42.30 12.31 -39.95
CA THR A 1094 -42.60 10.86 -39.85
C THR A 1094 -41.88 10.27 -38.65
N ALA A 1095 -42.52 9.39 -37.90
CA ALA A 1095 -41.88 8.60 -36.85
C ALA A 1095 -41.29 7.33 -37.46
N GLY A 1096 -40.15 6.89 -36.91
CA GLY A 1096 -39.41 5.75 -37.44
C GLY A 1096 -37.99 5.68 -36.89
N TYR A 1097 -37.09 5.05 -37.64
CA TYR A 1097 -35.69 4.86 -37.25
C TYR A 1097 -34.75 4.76 -38.45
N MET A 1098 -33.44 4.85 -38.20
CA MET A 1098 -32.38 4.59 -39.17
C MET A 1098 -32.00 3.10 -39.12
N ASN A 1099 -32.05 2.41 -40.25
CA ASN A 1099 -31.66 1.00 -40.33
C ASN A 1099 -30.12 0.82 -40.29
N GLU A 1100 -29.64 -0.43 -40.38
CA GLU A 1100 -28.22 -0.80 -40.39
C GLU A 1100 -27.40 -0.23 -41.57
N ASN A 1101 -28.06 0.32 -42.60
CA ASN A 1101 -27.43 0.99 -43.74
C ASN A 1101 -27.54 2.52 -43.64
N ASN A 1102 -27.98 3.02 -42.48
CA ASN A 1102 -28.29 4.42 -42.23
C ASN A 1102 -29.33 5.00 -43.20
N GLU A 1103 -30.35 4.21 -43.52
CA GLU A 1103 -31.50 4.63 -44.31
C GLU A 1103 -32.74 4.77 -43.43
N TRP A 1104 -33.58 5.77 -43.72
CA TRP A 1104 -34.80 6.04 -42.95
C TRP A 1104 -35.89 4.99 -43.21
N VAL A 1105 -36.37 4.34 -42.15
CA VAL A 1105 -37.54 3.46 -42.14
C VAL A 1105 -38.70 4.20 -41.48
N SER A 1106 -39.69 4.57 -42.28
CA SER A 1106 -40.89 5.27 -41.82
C SER A 1106 -41.92 4.28 -41.26
N GLU A 1107 -42.43 4.53 -40.06
CA GLU A 1107 -43.45 3.70 -39.41
C GLU A 1107 -44.83 4.37 -39.41
N SER A 1108 -44.89 5.69 -39.21
CA SER A 1108 -46.14 6.45 -39.21
C SER A 1108 -45.93 7.94 -39.47
N ASP A 1109 -46.93 8.60 -40.02
CA ASP A 1109 -46.95 10.07 -40.15
C ASP A 1109 -47.06 10.75 -38.78
N VAL A 1110 -46.45 11.93 -38.63
CA VAL A 1110 -46.51 12.76 -37.42
C VAL A 1110 -47.04 14.14 -37.78
N GLU A 1111 -48.06 14.58 -37.05
CA GLU A 1111 -48.66 15.90 -37.27
C GLU A 1111 -47.77 17.02 -36.71
N ILE A 1112 -47.58 18.09 -37.49
CA ILE A 1112 -46.92 19.32 -37.06
C ILE A 1112 -48.00 20.38 -36.83
N ILE A 1113 -48.29 20.69 -35.57
CA ILE A 1113 -49.34 21.66 -35.19
C ILE A 1113 -48.66 22.96 -34.73
N ASN A 1114 -48.93 24.08 -35.41
CA ASN A 1114 -48.34 25.38 -35.09
C ASN A 1114 -46.79 25.35 -34.98
N ARG A 1115 -46.13 24.56 -35.87
CA ARG A 1115 -44.69 24.28 -35.88
C ARG A 1115 -44.19 23.47 -34.67
N VAL A 1116 -45.07 22.79 -33.96
CA VAL A 1116 -44.73 21.96 -32.80
C VAL A 1116 -44.91 20.49 -33.13
N ILE A 1117 -43.90 19.68 -32.80
CA ILE A 1117 -43.94 18.22 -32.80
C ILE A 1117 -43.95 17.74 -31.35
N LYS A 1118 -44.96 16.96 -30.98
CA LYS A 1118 -45.15 16.46 -29.62
C LYS A 1118 -44.63 15.03 -29.48
N PHE A 1119 -43.80 14.80 -28.48
CA PHE A 1119 -43.35 13.48 -28.05
C PHE A 1119 -44.08 13.07 -26.78
N THR A 1120 -44.51 11.82 -26.72
CA THR A 1120 -45.18 11.22 -25.53
C THR A 1120 -44.39 10.07 -24.91
N ALA A 1121 -43.36 9.58 -25.61
CA ALA A 1121 -42.51 8.46 -25.23
C ALA A 1121 -41.19 8.54 -26.02
N PRO A 1122 -40.17 7.73 -25.68
CA PRO A 1122 -38.94 7.67 -26.46
C PRO A 1122 -39.17 7.25 -27.90
N ALA A 1123 -38.83 8.15 -28.84
CA ALA A 1123 -39.03 7.96 -30.28
C ALA A 1123 -38.04 8.81 -31.08
N CYS A 1124 -37.96 8.53 -32.38
CA CYS A 1124 -37.27 9.34 -33.38
C CYS A 1124 -38.27 9.80 -34.45
N VAL A 1125 -38.25 11.09 -34.78
CA VAL A 1125 -39.08 11.69 -35.81
C VAL A 1125 -38.16 12.36 -36.83
N LYS A 1126 -38.25 11.96 -38.09
CA LYS A 1126 -37.59 12.64 -39.20
C LYS A 1126 -38.47 13.79 -39.67
N VAL A 1127 -37.90 14.99 -39.74
CA VAL A 1127 -38.50 16.19 -40.33
C VAL A 1127 -37.79 16.49 -41.64
N SER A 1128 -38.54 16.47 -42.73
CA SER A 1128 -38.00 16.55 -44.09
C SER A 1128 -38.64 17.67 -44.88
N LYS A 1129 -37.85 18.36 -45.68
CA LYS A 1129 -38.37 19.34 -46.65
C LYS A 1129 -39.21 18.59 -47.68
N GLU A 1130 -40.42 19.06 -47.95
CA GLU A 1130 -41.26 18.44 -48.97
C GLU A 1130 -40.58 18.58 -50.34
N VAL A 1131 -40.09 17.46 -50.88
CA VAL A 1131 -39.78 17.36 -52.30
C VAL A 1131 -41.06 16.92 -52.98
N THR A 1132 -41.65 17.80 -53.79
CA THR A 1132 -42.72 17.42 -54.72
C THR A 1132 -42.20 16.28 -55.58
N SER A 1133 -42.75 15.08 -55.38
CA SER A 1133 -42.46 13.94 -56.23
C SER A 1133 -42.86 14.26 -57.67
N ILE A 1134 -41.90 14.22 -58.58
CA ILE A 1134 -42.19 13.96 -59.99
C ILE A 1134 -42.46 12.44 -60.06
N PRO A 1135 -43.55 11.97 -60.67
CA PRO A 1135 -43.89 10.56 -60.71
C PRO A 1135 -42.77 9.76 -61.39
N PHE A 1136 -42.37 8.65 -60.77
CA PHE A 1136 -41.42 7.71 -61.33
C PHE A 1136 -41.99 7.06 -62.60
N VAL A 1137 -41.15 6.99 -63.64
CA VAL A 1137 -41.33 6.13 -64.82
C VAL A 1137 -40.30 4.99 -64.72
N HIS A 1138 -40.74 3.79 -65.04
CA HIS A 1138 -39.97 2.54 -64.96
C HIS A 1138 -38.95 2.46 -66.11
N VAL A 1139 -37.69 2.08 -65.82
CA VAL A 1139 -36.65 1.80 -66.84
C VAL A 1139 -36.23 0.34 -66.73
N GLU A 1140 -36.39 -0.42 -67.81
CA GLU A 1140 -36.26 -1.89 -67.82
C GLU A 1140 -34.82 -2.43 -68.03
N SER A 1141 -33.83 -1.66 -68.51
CA SER A 1141 -32.41 -2.12 -68.56
C SER A 1141 -31.40 -1.06 -69.05
N VAL A 1142 -30.14 -1.17 -68.58
CA VAL A 1142 -28.94 -0.50 -69.12
C VAL A 1142 -27.90 -1.58 -69.45
N ASP A 1143 -27.40 -1.63 -70.69
CA ASP A 1143 -26.40 -2.62 -71.15
C ASP A 1143 -25.05 -1.92 -71.42
N ILE A 1144 -24.02 -2.22 -70.63
CA ILE A 1144 -22.67 -1.63 -70.74
C ILE A 1144 -21.71 -2.71 -71.26
N ARG A 1145 -21.09 -2.48 -72.42
CA ARG A 1145 -20.03 -3.36 -72.97
C ARG A 1145 -18.66 -2.66 -72.91
N PRO A 1146 -17.63 -3.26 -72.29
CA PRO A 1146 -16.30 -2.68 -72.24
C PRO A 1146 -15.59 -2.86 -73.61
N GLY A 1147 -15.09 -1.78 -74.22
CA GLY A 1147 -14.12 -1.94 -75.31
C GLY A 1147 -13.83 -0.77 -76.27
N ARG A 1148 -14.69 0.24 -76.42
CA ARG A 1148 -14.39 1.40 -77.30
C ARG A 1148 -15.07 2.66 -76.74
N GLY A 1149 -14.27 3.63 -76.30
CA GLY A 1149 -14.66 4.85 -75.56
C GLY A 1149 -15.84 5.66 -76.12
N GLY A 1150 -17.06 5.22 -75.80
CA GLY A 1150 -18.32 5.91 -76.05
C GLY A 1150 -19.43 5.20 -75.26
N LEU A 1151 -20.37 5.97 -74.70
CA LEU A 1151 -21.52 5.45 -73.98
C LEU A 1151 -22.70 5.30 -74.95
N LEU A 1152 -23.32 4.12 -74.99
CA LEU A 1152 -24.57 3.90 -75.73
C LEU A 1152 -25.72 3.94 -74.73
N VAL A 1153 -26.55 4.99 -74.79
CA VAL A 1153 -27.70 5.13 -73.89
C VAL A 1153 -28.98 5.01 -74.70
N ARG A 1154 -29.86 4.10 -74.26
CA ARG A 1154 -31.24 4.02 -74.75
C ARG A 1154 -32.09 4.83 -73.76
N ALA A 1155 -32.55 6.00 -74.19
CA ALA A 1155 -33.41 6.86 -73.39
C ALA A 1155 -34.59 7.33 -74.25
N ASP A 1156 -35.75 7.46 -73.62
CA ASP A 1156 -36.99 7.99 -74.19
C ASP A 1156 -37.19 9.48 -73.84
N HIS A 1157 -36.22 10.11 -73.15
CA HIS A 1157 -36.27 11.50 -72.67
C HIS A 1157 -34.88 12.17 -72.66
N THR A 1158 -34.85 13.48 -72.35
CA THR A 1158 -33.66 14.35 -72.36
C THR A 1158 -32.63 13.97 -71.29
N ILE A 1159 -31.36 13.78 -71.68
CA ILE A 1159 -30.23 13.53 -70.75
C ILE A 1159 -29.40 14.82 -70.58
N GLY A 1160 -29.03 15.15 -69.35
CA GLY A 1160 -28.12 16.26 -69.01
C GLY A 1160 -26.68 15.80 -68.83
N ILE A 1161 -25.73 16.50 -69.47
CA ILE A 1161 -24.29 16.30 -69.31
C ILE A 1161 -23.72 17.41 -68.45
N TYR A 1162 -22.98 17.04 -67.40
CA TYR A 1162 -22.45 17.96 -66.41
C TYR A 1162 -20.92 17.94 -66.37
N ASN A 1163 -20.31 19.11 -66.19
CA ASN A 1163 -18.85 19.21 -66.03
C ASN A 1163 -18.41 18.86 -64.60
N LEU A 1164 -17.08 18.82 -64.35
CA LEU A 1164 -16.50 18.47 -63.04
C LEU A 1164 -16.98 19.36 -61.88
N LYS A 1165 -17.50 20.56 -62.17
CA LYS A 1165 -18.03 21.51 -61.19
C LYS A 1165 -19.53 21.35 -60.93
N GLY A 1166 -20.18 20.40 -61.62
CA GLY A 1166 -21.63 20.15 -61.49
C GLY A 1166 -22.50 21.12 -62.29
N GLU A 1167 -21.92 21.88 -63.21
CA GLU A 1167 -22.66 22.79 -64.08
C GLU A 1167 -23.15 22.03 -65.32
N LEU A 1168 -24.42 22.23 -65.70
CA LEU A 1168 -25.03 21.62 -66.88
C LEU A 1168 -24.43 22.25 -68.14
N GLU A 1169 -23.71 21.46 -68.95
CA GLU A 1169 -23.13 21.95 -70.20
C GLU A 1169 -23.98 21.64 -71.43
N ALA A 1170 -24.70 20.52 -71.46
CA ALA A 1170 -25.54 20.17 -72.60
C ALA A 1170 -26.76 19.33 -72.22
N ASN A 1171 -27.88 19.59 -72.92
CA ASN A 1171 -29.08 18.75 -72.93
C ASN A 1171 -29.14 18.00 -74.26
N VAL A 1172 -29.27 16.68 -74.20
CA VAL A 1172 -29.42 15.84 -75.39
C VAL A 1172 -30.83 15.26 -75.43
N ASN A 1173 -31.63 15.71 -76.39
CA ASN A 1173 -32.97 15.19 -76.65
C ASN A 1173 -32.89 13.99 -77.60
N ALA A 1174 -33.28 12.81 -77.14
CA ALA A 1174 -33.29 11.60 -77.95
C ALA A 1174 -34.72 11.27 -78.41
N ASN A 1175 -35.08 11.67 -79.64
CA ASN A 1175 -36.25 11.13 -80.34
C ASN A 1175 -35.89 10.03 -81.36
N GLU A 1176 -34.65 9.52 -81.35
CA GLU A 1176 -34.26 8.34 -82.12
C GLU A 1176 -33.46 7.37 -81.24
N THR A 1177 -33.66 6.07 -81.49
CA THR A 1177 -33.59 4.99 -80.50
C THR A 1177 -32.20 4.72 -79.89
N TYR A 1178 -31.14 5.38 -80.33
CA TYR A 1178 -29.79 5.26 -79.77
C TYR A 1178 -28.97 6.54 -80.01
N VAL A 1179 -28.37 7.11 -78.96
CA VAL A 1179 -27.47 8.27 -79.07
C VAL A 1179 -26.03 7.89 -78.69
N TRP A 1180 -25.09 8.31 -79.53
CA TRP A 1180 -23.65 8.14 -79.30
C TRP A 1180 -23.08 9.43 -78.70
N VAL A 1181 -22.57 9.36 -77.47
CA VAL A 1181 -21.94 10.51 -76.80
C VAL A 1181 -20.45 10.24 -76.61
N SER A 1182 -19.61 11.06 -77.25
CA SER A 1182 -18.16 11.06 -77.06
C SER A 1182 -17.81 12.03 -75.94
N LEU A 1183 -17.32 11.53 -74.81
CA LEU A 1183 -16.94 12.36 -73.66
C LEU A 1183 -15.41 12.61 -73.66
N PRO A 1184 -14.95 13.86 -73.56
CA PRO A 1184 -13.56 14.16 -73.19
C PRO A 1184 -13.29 13.74 -71.74
N SER A 1185 -12.03 13.52 -71.37
CA SER A 1185 -11.64 13.15 -70.01
C SER A 1185 -12.09 14.21 -68.98
N GLY A 1186 -13.08 13.87 -68.15
CA GLY A 1186 -13.54 14.71 -67.04
C GLY A 1186 -15.02 15.11 -67.05
N TYR A 1187 -15.93 14.25 -67.49
CA TYR A 1187 -17.37 14.55 -67.50
C TYR A 1187 -18.17 13.35 -67.01
N TYR A 1188 -19.26 13.61 -66.29
CA TYR A 1188 -20.10 12.56 -65.72
C TYR A 1188 -21.47 12.55 -66.37
N VAL A 1189 -22.01 11.36 -66.61
CA VAL A 1189 -23.41 11.21 -67.05
C VAL A 1189 -24.27 11.00 -65.83
N VAL A 1190 -25.29 11.84 -65.70
CA VAL A 1190 -26.14 11.88 -64.51
C VAL A 1190 -27.57 11.57 -64.90
N GLU A 1191 -28.11 10.52 -64.30
CA GLU A 1191 -29.54 10.18 -64.36
C GLU A 1191 -30.08 10.25 -62.92
N ASN A 1192 -31.18 10.96 -62.69
CA ASN A 1192 -31.76 11.15 -61.36
C ASN A 1192 -30.76 11.64 -60.28
N ARG A 1193 -29.83 12.52 -60.66
CA ARG A 1193 -28.75 13.05 -59.77
C ARG A 1193 -27.79 11.98 -59.22
N LYS A 1194 -27.80 10.76 -59.76
CA LYS A 1194 -26.77 9.74 -59.54
C LYS A 1194 -25.78 9.75 -60.71
N ILE A 1195 -24.48 9.73 -60.39
CA ILE A 1195 -23.42 9.57 -61.39
C ILE A 1195 -23.48 8.12 -61.87
N MET A 1196 -23.86 7.93 -63.13
CA MET A 1196 -23.97 6.61 -63.74
C MET A 1196 -22.61 6.07 -64.17
N VAL A 1197 -21.73 6.96 -64.67
CA VAL A 1197 -20.36 6.65 -65.10
C VAL A 1197 -19.49 7.89 -64.88
N ARG A 1198 -18.23 7.67 -64.45
CA ARG A 1198 -17.22 8.71 -64.25
C ARG A 1198 -16.32 8.89 -65.47
#